data_AF-A0A2P7ZJM1-F1
#
_entry.id   AF-A0A2P7ZJM1-F1
#
_cell.length_a   1.000
_cell.length_b   1.000
_cell.length_c   1.000
_cell.angle_alpha   90.00
_cell.angle_beta   90.00
_cell.angle_gamma   90.00
#
_symmetry.space_group_name_H-M   'P 1'
#
loop_
_entity.id
_entity.type
_entity.pdbx_description
1 polymer ?
#
loop_
_entity_poly.entity_id
_entity_poly.type
_entity_poly.pdbx_seq_one_letter_code
_entity_poly.pdbx_strand_id
1 'polypeptide(L)'
;MSLLDELVYLTVLPPKLPNHQFQDAAAVGKALHSKLVDACSAITERANAGLSPVVQRLQKNLAVAQLVNNAAGIDKDVTSNLLLHISELSTGDTIIFHVIHQNAGLIISPGRTQDGPSIIFEAFEASAPNQTVLEAMRSLQWDFPGRAVQVPLDLFSDPSCRTCLSDFLGAASLETLHPLQSKARKAGVELAEVRDAVEPTIVTEMLMSLLEAFGTTADVPRLRKRIRDEINFKRGISPWKRYPGWLVLRVACQRHFCLMLGAQLGRTSYKLLLVVFFNTLLRDNLPYLTPELAQHLKSKLCRRMTKLEAQRTNLSIDEEAHFNPLFESFVPQIKETIEQATASIENHWEAFKRRAIRKVPRLPVNADIRDTTMSFKHSRPYLTKALRQRAATSSACLPRALSDALKKSSNTQSLAERHIKLSDKEVQLFQASRSPINVMSEVRDIDCREIASQINVYITEVGNVYEGDPHLMSVMMLHLFELWVAMDRTAVSICPLLRDYHPVFTPSILDVLQLPKLADMNRLRAIQDYLRSRVDTCPPRTPSIFRAAGANAFAVRFYRQSDAMQRLSRTIRDDSEAARQQKMRELRRLQDRYSQLSAEIDAASCECKEWTVGQKRPRKCGRCIRERERDSLKIRIHEGFLPDDETTAAMLVFELAKPVYLSMYRDTTWRILKDFCLPDPVFGQASPWSTVDTYTSAARYRNITTSRFSMASGIKTMLQTHHRDAVPYAPEDQILARLAARFEYYDTVSVQWTKDIVLSSATLQHHCGLYIPEILRQLHLPEYADTSRYYQPQGLDVQLTSYDIQANRPKCPDRVPVHEFSALQRLLASSQSRWPVVLVELGSANLNLSDAETIRLLTDVVYQDGPSTSDSQLRDYHVFCCDKGFVDQFVQQLSTRLDGIRTNWGELHAMELVIRLACRLHTLLETQGDL
;
A
#
# COMPACT_ATOMS: atom_id res chain seq x y z
N MET A 1 -21.19 -17.41 -8.43
CA MET A 1 -21.28 -16.88 -9.80
C MET A 1 -21.96 -17.95 -10.62
N SER A 2 -22.88 -17.64 -11.53
CA SER A 2 -23.45 -18.70 -12.38
C SER A 2 -22.44 -19.10 -13.46
N LEU A 3 -22.50 -20.35 -13.95
CA LEU A 3 -21.68 -20.81 -15.08
C LEU A 3 -21.88 -19.93 -16.33
N LEU A 4 -23.10 -19.42 -16.51
CA LEU A 4 -23.46 -18.51 -17.60
C LEU A 4 -22.71 -17.18 -17.51
N ASP A 5 -22.64 -16.57 -16.32
CA ASP A 5 -21.89 -15.32 -16.13
C ASP A 5 -20.40 -15.53 -16.45
N GLU A 6 -19.82 -16.64 -15.99
CA GLU A 6 -18.42 -17.00 -16.28
C GLU A 6 -18.15 -17.09 -17.79
N LEU A 7 -19.05 -17.73 -18.55
CA LEU A 7 -18.97 -17.81 -20.03
C LEU A 7 -19.02 -16.42 -20.69
N VAL A 8 -19.87 -15.52 -20.21
CA VAL A 8 -19.95 -14.15 -20.73
C VAL A 8 -18.68 -13.37 -20.41
N TYR A 9 -18.18 -13.43 -19.17
CA TYR A 9 -16.92 -12.77 -18.79
C TYR A 9 -15.76 -13.20 -19.69
N LEU A 10 -15.64 -14.51 -19.94
CA LEU A 10 -14.58 -15.10 -20.76
C LEU A 10 -14.63 -14.72 -22.24
N THR A 11 -15.83 -14.65 -22.82
CA THR A 11 -16.00 -14.46 -24.27
C THR A 11 -16.08 -12.97 -24.62
N VAL A 12 -16.73 -12.17 -23.78
CA VAL A 12 -17.03 -10.75 -24.00
C VAL A 12 -15.93 -9.83 -23.45
N LEU A 13 -15.40 -10.10 -22.26
CA LEU A 13 -14.53 -9.22 -21.46
C LEU A 13 -15.18 -7.85 -21.17
N PRO A 14 -16.24 -7.79 -20.35
CA PRO A 14 -16.84 -6.52 -19.92
C PRO A 14 -15.87 -5.74 -19.00
N PRO A 15 -16.06 -4.42 -18.81
CA PRO A 15 -15.14 -3.58 -18.03
C PRO A 15 -14.97 -4.02 -16.57
N LYS A 16 -15.99 -4.65 -15.97
CA LYS A 16 -15.93 -5.18 -14.61
C LYS A 16 -15.82 -6.70 -14.65
N LEU A 17 -14.58 -7.18 -14.57
CA LEU A 17 -14.27 -8.61 -14.50
C LEU A 17 -14.32 -9.15 -13.06
N PRO A 18 -14.53 -10.46 -12.87
CA PRO A 18 -14.35 -11.10 -11.58
C PRO A 18 -12.93 -10.92 -11.06
N ASN A 19 -12.75 -11.07 -9.74
CA ASN A 19 -11.47 -10.87 -9.05
C ASN A 19 -10.94 -12.13 -8.36
N HIS A 20 -11.52 -13.28 -8.69
CA HIS A 20 -11.21 -14.62 -8.17
C HIS A 20 -11.34 -15.66 -9.29
N GLN A 21 -10.65 -16.79 -9.13
CA GLN A 21 -10.66 -17.91 -10.07
C GLN A 21 -12.08 -18.49 -10.28
N PHE A 22 -12.29 -19.13 -11.44
CA PHE A 22 -13.50 -19.89 -11.79
C PHE A 22 -13.88 -20.88 -10.70
N GLN A 23 -15.19 -21.08 -10.50
CA GLN A 23 -15.67 -22.13 -9.59
C GLN A 23 -15.40 -23.52 -10.16
N ASP A 24 -15.54 -23.69 -11.48
CA ASP A 24 -15.29 -24.96 -12.19
C ASP A 24 -14.81 -24.71 -13.63
N ALA A 25 -13.49 -24.71 -13.82
CA ALA A 25 -12.87 -24.48 -15.14
C ALA A 25 -13.23 -25.56 -16.17
N ALA A 26 -13.52 -26.79 -15.72
CA ALA A 26 -13.88 -27.89 -16.60
C ALA A 26 -15.31 -27.73 -17.14
N ALA A 27 -16.25 -27.35 -16.27
CA ALA A 27 -17.62 -27.05 -16.68
C ALA A 27 -17.66 -25.91 -17.72
N VAL A 28 -16.85 -24.86 -17.50
CA VAL A 28 -16.67 -23.75 -18.45
C VAL A 28 -16.14 -24.23 -19.79
N GLY A 29 -15.08 -25.05 -19.79
CA GLY A 29 -14.50 -25.61 -21.02
C GLY A 29 -15.53 -26.41 -21.82
N LYS A 30 -16.28 -27.31 -21.16
CA LYS A 30 -17.33 -28.10 -21.80
C LYS A 30 -18.45 -27.24 -22.38
N ALA A 31 -18.90 -26.22 -21.65
CA ALA A 31 -19.94 -25.33 -22.14
C ALA A 31 -19.49 -24.51 -23.36
N LEU A 32 -18.21 -24.10 -23.42
CA LEU A 32 -17.65 -23.45 -24.61
C LEU A 32 -17.61 -24.39 -25.82
N HIS A 33 -17.19 -25.66 -25.64
CA HIS A 33 -17.23 -26.67 -26.70
C HIS A 33 -18.65 -26.89 -27.20
N SER A 34 -19.60 -27.17 -26.29
CA SER A 34 -21.01 -27.39 -26.62
C SER A 34 -21.59 -26.23 -27.41
N LYS A 35 -21.36 -24.98 -26.98
CA LYS A 35 -21.89 -23.80 -27.68
C LYS A 35 -21.24 -23.55 -29.05
N LEU A 36 -19.98 -23.95 -29.25
CA LEU A 36 -19.35 -23.93 -30.57
C LEU A 36 -19.93 -25.01 -31.49
N VAL A 37 -20.18 -26.22 -30.97
CA VAL A 37 -20.85 -27.30 -31.71
C VAL A 37 -22.27 -26.89 -32.10
N ASP A 38 -23.03 -26.28 -31.19
CA ASP A 38 -24.38 -25.72 -31.49
C ASP A 38 -24.32 -24.69 -32.62
N ALA A 39 -23.31 -23.82 -32.61
CA ALA A 39 -23.11 -22.83 -33.67
C ALA A 39 -22.74 -23.47 -35.02
N CYS A 40 -21.95 -24.55 -35.01
CA CYS A 40 -21.69 -25.34 -36.21
C CYS A 40 -22.98 -25.97 -36.75
N SER A 41 -23.80 -26.61 -35.90
CA SER A 41 -25.09 -27.19 -36.31
C SER A 41 -26.00 -26.17 -36.97
N ALA A 42 -26.14 -24.99 -36.35
CA ALA A 42 -26.97 -23.92 -36.90
C ALA A 42 -26.50 -23.44 -38.28
N ILE A 43 -25.18 -23.41 -38.52
CA ILE A 43 -24.61 -23.07 -39.82
C ILE A 43 -24.84 -24.20 -40.83
N THR A 44 -24.62 -25.45 -40.45
CA THR A 44 -24.82 -26.63 -41.31
C THR A 44 -26.26 -26.72 -41.83
N GLU A 45 -27.25 -26.41 -41.01
CA GLU A 45 -28.68 -26.41 -41.39
C GLU A 45 -29.02 -25.41 -42.52
N ARG A 46 -28.23 -24.34 -42.67
CA ARG A 46 -28.48 -23.24 -43.63
C ARG A 46 -27.42 -23.13 -44.71
N ALA A 47 -26.33 -23.90 -44.60
CA ALA A 47 -25.20 -23.86 -45.50
C ALA A 47 -25.55 -24.50 -46.86
N ASN A 48 -24.96 -23.94 -47.91
CA ASN A 48 -25.00 -24.53 -49.25
C ASN A 48 -24.12 -25.80 -49.33
N ALA A 49 -24.20 -26.50 -50.47
CA ALA A 49 -23.49 -27.76 -50.69
C ALA A 49 -21.95 -27.66 -50.56
N GLY A 50 -21.36 -26.46 -50.72
CA GLY A 50 -19.90 -26.27 -50.59
C GLY A 50 -19.43 -26.00 -49.16
N LEU A 51 -20.15 -25.19 -48.38
CA LEU A 51 -19.79 -24.86 -47.00
C LEU A 51 -20.26 -25.90 -45.98
N SER A 52 -21.35 -26.61 -46.26
CA SER A 52 -21.93 -27.59 -45.34
C SER A 52 -20.96 -28.71 -44.94
N PRO A 53 -20.23 -29.37 -45.86
CA PRO A 53 -19.26 -30.41 -45.51
C PRO A 53 -18.09 -29.88 -44.66
N VAL A 54 -17.64 -28.65 -44.93
CA VAL A 54 -16.54 -28.02 -44.18
C VAL A 54 -16.93 -27.78 -42.72
N VAL A 55 -18.16 -27.31 -42.49
CA VAL A 55 -18.68 -27.05 -41.13
C VAL A 55 -19.00 -28.35 -40.40
N GLN A 56 -19.53 -29.37 -41.09
CA GLN A 56 -19.75 -30.71 -40.51
C GLN A 56 -18.43 -31.35 -40.05
N ARG A 57 -17.35 -31.22 -40.83
CA ARG A 57 -16.01 -31.68 -40.41
C ARG A 57 -15.51 -30.91 -39.19
N LEU A 58 -15.70 -29.59 -39.15
CA LEU A 58 -15.34 -28.80 -37.96
C LEU A 58 -16.12 -29.27 -36.72
N GLN A 59 -17.42 -29.55 -36.88
CA GLN A 59 -18.27 -30.05 -35.81
C GLN A 59 -17.74 -31.39 -35.27
N LYS A 60 -17.36 -32.32 -36.17
CA LYS A 60 -16.73 -33.59 -35.80
C LYS A 60 -15.41 -33.36 -35.05
N ASN A 61 -14.53 -32.51 -35.56
CA ASN A 61 -13.24 -32.19 -34.93
C ASN A 61 -13.43 -31.60 -33.51
N LEU A 62 -14.42 -30.73 -33.31
CA LEU A 62 -14.75 -30.15 -32.00
C LEU A 62 -15.34 -31.16 -31.02
N ALA A 63 -16.14 -32.12 -31.51
CA ALA A 63 -16.68 -33.21 -30.71
C ALA A 63 -15.57 -34.18 -30.26
N VAL A 64 -14.64 -34.53 -31.16
CA VAL A 64 -13.45 -35.32 -30.83
C VAL A 64 -12.58 -34.58 -29.80
N ALA A 65 -12.34 -33.29 -30.00
CA ALA A 65 -11.60 -32.47 -29.05
C ALA A 65 -12.25 -32.44 -27.65
N GLN A 66 -13.58 -32.47 -27.57
CA GLN A 66 -14.30 -32.53 -26.30
C GLN A 66 -14.13 -33.90 -25.60
N LEU A 67 -14.02 -34.99 -26.36
CA LEU A 67 -13.80 -36.34 -25.82
C LEU A 67 -12.36 -36.52 -25.29
N VAL A 68 -11.39 -35.96 -26.01
CA VAL A 68 -9.96 -36.07 -25.70
C VAL A 68 -9.54 -35.16 -24.54
N ASN A 69 -10.02 -33.92 -24.55
CA ASN A 69 -9.68 -32.92 -23.53
C ASN A 69 -10.66 -33.00 -22.36
N ASN A 70 -10.49 -34.01 -21.52
CA ASN A 70 -11.32 -34.21 -20.35
C ASN A 70 -10.94 -33.28 -19.20
N ALA A 71 -11.88 -33.10 -18.25
CA ALA A 71 -11.71 -32.29 -17.05
C ALA A 71 -10.52 -32.72 -16.17
N ALA A 72 -10.11 -33.98 -16.28
CA ALA A 72 -9.04 -34.59 -15.51
C ALA A 72 -7.69 -34.62 -16.23
N GLY A 73 -7.61 -34.14 -17.48
CA GLY A 73 -6.43 -34.28 -18.35
C GLY A 73 -6.78 -34.88 -19.71
N ILE A 74 -5.75 -35.23 -20.47
CA ILE A 74 -5.90 -35.92 -21.76
C ILE A 74 -6.14 -37.41 -21.47
N ASP A 75 -7.21 -37.95 -22.04
CA ASP A 75 -7.55 -39.37 -21.88
C ASP A 75 -6.62 -40.24 -22.74
N LYS A 76 -5.76 -41.02 -22.09
CA LYS A 76 -4.75 -41.87 -22.75
C LYS A 76 -5.39 -42.93 -23.64
N ASP A 77 -6.45 -43.59 -23.21
CA ASP A 77 -7.04 -44.71 -23.93
C ASP A 77 -7.79 -44.21 -25.17
N VAL A 78 -8.52 -43.10 -25.02
CA VAL A 78 -9.16 -42.40 -26.15
C VAL A 78 -8.11 -41.87 -27.12
N THR A 79 -7.03 -41.27 -26.62
CA THR A 79 -5.95 -40.73 -27.46
C THR A 79 -5.26 -41.84 -28.25
N SER A 80 -4.90 -42.95 -27.61
CA SER A 80 -4.33 -44.12 -28.26
C SER A 80 -5.25 -44.63 -29.37
N ASN A 81 -6.55 -44.74 -29.12
CA ASN A 81 -7.52 -45.21 -30.10
C ASN A 81 -7.69 -44.24 -31.29
N LEU A 82 -7.65 -42.94 -31.05
CA LEU A 82 -7.70 -41.93 -32.13
C LEU A 82 -6.42 -41.91 -32.97
N LEU A 83 -5.26 -42.07 -32.34
CA LEU A 83 -3.98 -42.19 -33.04
C LEU A 83 -3.89 -43.49 -33.83
N LEU A 84 -4.60 -44.55 -33.42
CA LEU A 84 -4.68 -45.81 -34.19
C LEU A 84 -5.36 -45.61 -35.56
N HIS A 85 -6.41 -44.79 -35.61
CA HIS A 85 -7.20 -44.52 -36.82
C HIS A 85 -6.75 -43.24 -37.55
N ILE A 86 -5.57 -42.70 -37.24
CA ILE A 86 -5.12 -41.43 -37.82
C ILE A 86 -4.93 -41.51 -39.34
N SER A 87 -4.58 -42.70 -39.86
CA SER A 87 -4.40 -42.97 -41.28
C SER A 87 -5.71 -42.91 -42.07
N GLU A 88 -6.84 -42.99 -41.39
CA GLU A 88 -8.18 -42.89 -41.98
C GLU A 88 -8.67 -41.42 -42.07
N LEU A 89 -7.91 -40.48 -41.49
CA LEU A 89 -8.25 -39.06 -41.54
C LEU A 89 -8.07 -38.51 -42.95
N SER A 90 -9.11 -37.86 -43.44
CA SER A 90 -9.09 -37.17 -44.73
C SER A 90 -8.64 -35.71 -44.56
N THR A 91 -8.30 -35.05 -45.67
CA THR A 91 -8.02 -33.60 -45.68
C THR A 91 -9.13 -32.82 -44.96
N GLY A 92 -8.77 -32.08 -43.91
CA GLY A 92 -9.70 -31.30 -43.08
C GLY A 92 -10.10 -31.96 -41.75
N ASP A 93 -9.75 -33.22 -41.51
CA ASP A 93 -9.95 -33.84 -40.20
C ASP A 93 -8.77 -33.49 -39.29
N THR A 94 -9.04 -33.02 -38.07
CA THR A 94 -8.01 -32.54 -37.14
C THR A 94 -8.30 -32.98 -35.71
N ILE A 95 -7.25 -33.33 -34.97
CA ILE A 95 -7.32 -33.64 -33.54
C ILE A 95 -6.76 -32.45 -32.78
N ILE A 96 -7.53 -31.90 -31.85
CA ILE A 96 -7.19 -30.69 -31.09
C ILE A 96 -6.95 -31.08 -29.64
N PHE A 97 -5.77 -30.80 -29.12
CA PHE A 97 -5.39 -31.01 -27.73
C PHE A 97 -5.15 -29.67 -27.01
N HIS A 98 -5.55 -29.62 -25.75
CA HIS A 98 -5.25 -28.55 -24.81
C HIS A 98 -4.55 -29.16 -23.60
N VAL A 99 -3.21 -29.07 -23.58
CA VAL A 99 -2.36 -29.60 -22.52
C VAL A 99 -2.32 -28.57 -21.39
N ILE A 100 -3.31 -28.63 -20.49
CA ILE A 100 -3.58 -27.59 -19.47
C ILE A 100 -2.36 -27.28 -18.61
N HIS A 101 -1.72 -28.32 -18.07
CA HIS A 101 -0.57 -28.18 -17.16
C HIS A 101 0.73 -27.72 -17.84
N GLN A 102 0.77 -27.75 -19.18
CA GLN A 102 1.88 -27.27 -20.00
C GLN A 102 1.50 -26.04 -20.82
N ASN A 103 0.38 -25.37 -20.52
CA ASN A 103 -0.05 -24.13 -21.18
C ASN A 103 0.04 -24.18 -22.73
N ALA A 104 -0.29 -25.33 -23.34
CA ALA A 104 -0.05 -25.55 -24.76
C ALA A 104 -1.30 -26.06 -25.49
N GLY A 105 -1.48 -25.57 -26.72
CA GLY A 105 -2.37 -26.14 -27.72
C GLY A 105 -1.57 -26.95 -28.73
N LEU A 106 -2.08 -28.13 -29.11
CA LEU A 106 -1.50 -28.98 -30.15
C LEU A 106 -2.61 -29.38 -31.12
N ILE A 107 -2.39 -29.16 -32.42
CA ILE A 107 -3.28 -29.60 -33.49
C ILE A 107 -2.54 -30.65 -34.33
N ILE A 108 -3.16 -31.80 -34.52
CA ILE A 108 -2.66 -32.88 -35.38
C ILE A 108 -3.56 -32.98 -36.61
N SER A 109 -2.98 -32.99 -37.80
CA SER A 109 -3.72 -33.05 -39.06
C SER A 109 -2.98 -33.85 -40.13
N PRO A 110 -3.69 -34.45 -41.10
CA PRO A 110 -3.05 -35.12 -42.23
C PRO A 110 -2.42 -34.10 -43.19
N GLY A 111 -1.21 -34.37 -43.64
CA GLY A 111 -0.46 -33.60 -44.60
C GLY A 111 0.13 -34.46 -45.72
N ARG A 112 0.84 -33.84 -46.66
CA ARG A 112 1.56 -34.55 -47.73
C ARG A 112 2.97 -33.99 -47.87
N THR A 113 3.94 -34.88 -47.99
CA THR A 113 5.34 -34.56 -48.35
C THR A 113 5.56 -34.88 -49.83
N GLN A 114 6.75 -34.56 -50.34
CA GLN A 114 7.19 -35.02 -51.67
C GLN A 114 7.29 -36.56 -51.74
N ASP A 115 7.52 -37.21 -50.59
CA ASP A 115 7.77 -38.65 -50.47
C ASP A 115 6.52 -39.48 -50.09
N GLY A 116 5.37 -38.84 -49.83
CA GLY A 116 4.13 -39.54 -49.52
C GLY A 116 3.23 -38.88 -48.46
N PRO A 117 2.21 -39.61 -47.94
CA PRO A 117 1.35 -39.12 -46.88
C PRO A 117 2.13 -38.87 -45.58
N SER A 118 1.71 -37.87 -44.82
CA SER A 118 2.41 -37.44 -43.60
C SER A 118 1.43 -36.87 -42.58
N ILE A 119 1.88 -36.66 -41.35
CA ILE A 119 1.12 -36.04 -40.27
C ILE A 119 1.80 -34.73 -39.87
N ILE A 120 1.02 -33.66 -39.79
CA ILE A 120 1.48 -32.33 -39.38
C ILE A 120 1.05 -32.08 -37.93
N PHE A 121 2.02 -31.70 -37.11
CA PHE A 121 1.87 -31.27 -35.73
C PHE A 121 2.05 -29.76 -35.66
N GLU A 122 1.07 -29.06 -35.11
CA GLU A 122 1.09 -27.62 -34.91
C GLU A 122 0.99 -27.32 -33.41
N ALA A 123 2.08 -26.83 -32.80
CA ALA A 123 2.14 -26.50 -31.37
C ALA A 123 2.19 -24.99 -31.14
N PHE A 124 1.50 -24.53 -30.10
CA PHE A 124 1.48 -23.13 -29.70
C PHE A 124 1.10 -22.95 -28.23
N GLU A 125 1.49 -21.82 -27.66
CA GLU A 125 1.18 -21.43 -26.29
C GLU A 125 -0.29 -20.96 -26.14
N ALA A 126 -0.94 -21.35 -25.04
CA ALA A 126 -2.38 -21.15 -24.82
C ALA A 126 -2.73 -19.90 -23.98
N SER A 127 -1.81 -19.40 -23.16
CA SER A 127 -1.99 -18.22 -22.30
C SER A 127 -0.66 -17.52 -22.09
N ALA A 128 -0.62 -16.19 -22.21
CA ALA A 128 0.61 -15.43 -22.05
C ALA A 128 0.96 -15.24 -20.56
N PRO A 129 2.24 -14.98 -20.22
CA PRO A 129 2.66 -14.63 -18.87
C PRO A 129 1.97 -13.38 -18.33
N ASN A 130 1.81 -13.31 -17.01
CA ASN A 130 1.10 -12.24 -16.32
C ASN A 130 1.70 -10.87 -16.62
N GLN A 131 3.02 -10.79 -16.59
CA GLN A 131 3.76 -9.57 -16.88
C GLN A 131 3.42 -9.06 -18.29
N THR A 132 3.50 -9.93 -19.30
CA THR A 132 3.19 -9.60 -20.69
C THR A 132 1.76 -9.10 -20.86
N VAL A 133 0.79 -9.70 -20.16
CA VAL A 133 -0.62 -9.25 -20.18
C VAL A 133 -0.79 -7.89 -19.49
N LEU A 134 -0.13 -7.66 -18.35
CA LEU A 134 -0.22 -6.41 -17.59
C LEU A 134 0.51 -5.24 -18.29
N GLU A 135 1.61 -5.51 -18.98
CA GLU A 135 2.36 -4.52 -19.77
C GLU A 135 1.65 -4.15 -21.08
N ALA A 136 0.81 -5.05 -21.60
CA ALA A 136 0.10 -4.81 -22.85
C ALA A 136 -0.93 -3.68 -22.71
N MET A 137 -0.63 -2.52 -23.29
CA MET A 137 -1.50 -1.34 -23.22
C MET A 137 -2.91 -1.56 -23.82
N ARG A 138 -3.09 -2.52 -24.75
CA ARG A 138 -4.39 -2.81 -25.40
C ARG A 138 -4.62 -4.28 -25.77
N SER A 139 -3.73 -4.87 -26.56
CA SER A 139 -3.87 -6.27 -27.02
C SER A 139 -2.53 -6.83 -27.44
N LEU A 140 -2.30 -8.10 -27.12
CA LEU A 140 -1.16 -8.88 -27.57
C LEU A 140 -1.28 -9.19 -29.06
N GLN A 141 -0.16 -9.21 -29.77
CA GLN A 141 -0.08 -9.72 -31.13
C GLN A 141 0.65 -11.05 -31.09
N TRP A 142 0.02 -12.09 -31.62
CA TRP A 142 0.50 -13.46 -31.46
C TRP A 142 0.28 -14.25 -32.73
N ASP A 143 1.26 -15.07 -33.12
CA ASP A 143 1.25 -15.88 -34.33
C ASP A 143 1.03 -17.36 -33.99
N PHE A 144 0.17 -18.05 -34.75
CA PHE A 144 -0.18 -19.46 -34.55
C PHE A 144 -0.06 -20.27 -35.85
N PRO A 145 0.55 -21.47 -35.83
CA PRO A 145 1.24 -22.07 -34.68
C PRO A 145 2.58 -21.38 -34.39
N GLY A 146 3.14 -21.64 -33.20
CA GLY A 146 4.49 -21.21 -32.84
C GLY A 146 5.54 -22.07 -33.53
N ARG A 147 5.31 -23.39 -33.56
CA ARG A 147 6.16 -24.39 -34.22
C ARG A 147 5.30 -25.42 -34.93
N ALA A 148 5.76 -25.89 -36.09
CA ALA A 148 5.09 -26.93 -36.85
C ALA A 148 6.10 -27.95 -37.39
N VAL A 149 5.75 -29.22 -37.31
CA VAL A 149 6.58 -30.36 -37.70
C VAL A 149 5.76 -31.34 -38.51
N GLN A 150 6.37 -31.92 -39.54
CA GLN A 150 5.76 -32.88 -40.43
C GLN A 150 6.50 -34.22 -40.32
N VAL A 151 5.76 -35.30 -40.06
CA VAL A 151 6.29 -36.65 -39.87
C VAL A 151 5.71 -37.58 -40.94
N PRO A 152 6.53 -38.37 -41.66
CA PRO A 152 6.02 -39.36 -42.62
C PRO A 152 5.05 -40.35 -41.98
N LEU A 153 3.98 -40.71 -42.69
CA LEU A 153 2.92 -41.56 -42.14
C LEU A 153 3.44 -42.96 -41.79
N ASP A 154 4.41 -43.49 -42.53
CA ASP A 154 4.98 -44.82 -42.30
C ASP A 154 5.70 -44.90 -40.94
N LEU A 155 6.47 -43.86 -40.60
CA LEU A 155 7.14 -43.73 -39.30
C LEU A 155 6.12 -43.50 -38.18
N PHE A 156 5.10 -42.68 -38.43
CA PHE A 156 4.06 -42.44 -37.44
C PHE A 156 3.18 -43.68 -37.18
N SER A 157 3.04 -44.56 -38.17
CA SER A 157 2.20 -45.76 -38.07
C SER A 157 2.83 -46.86 -37.18
N ASP A 158 4.10 -46.73 -36.81
CA ASP A 158 4.74 -47.59 -35.81
C ASP A 158 3.91 -47.59 -34.50
N PRO A 159 3.41 -48.76 -34.05
CA PRO A 159 2.72 -48.88 -32.77
C PRO A 159 3.50 -48.27 -31.60
N SER A 160 4.83 -48.41 -31.59
CA SER A 160 5.69 -47.91 -30.51
C SER A 160 5.67 -46.39 -30.43
N CYS A 161 5.72 -45.71 -31.59
CA CYS A 161 5.64 -44.25 -31.69
C CYS A 161 4.29 -43.73 -31.16
N ARG A 162 3.18 -44.37 -31.55
CA ARG A 162 1.83 -43.96 -31.13
C ARG A 162 1.59 -44.16 -29.64
N THR A 163 2.03 -45.29 -29.09
CA THR A 163 1.94 -45.55 -27.64
C THR A 163 2.78 -44.55 -26.85
N CYS A 164 4.03 -44.30 -27.27
CA CYS A 164 4.90 -43.33 -26.61
C CYS A 164 4.32 -41.90 -26.65
N LEU A 165 3.73 -41.48 -27.78
CA LEU A 165 3.09 -40.17 -27.88
C LEU A 165 1.85 -40.06 -26.98
N SER A 166 1.01 -41.10 -26.94
CA SER A 166 -0.16 -41.13 -26.06
C SER A 166 0.23 -41.11 -24.59
N ASP A 167 1.27 -41.85 -24.21
CA ASP A 167 1.81 -41.87 -22.84
C ASP A 167 2.37 -40.51 -22.46
N PHE A 168 3.13 -39.90 -23.36
CA PHE A 168 3.69 -38.57 -23.18
C PHE A 168 2.61 -37.52 -22.98
N LEU A 169 1.60 -37.47 -23.86
CA LEU A 169 0.51 -36.49 -23.76
C LEU A 169 -0.35 -36.72 -22.51
N GLY A 170 -0.57 -37.98 -22.14
CA GLY A 170 -1.22 -38.33 -20.87
C GLY A 170 -0.47 -37.78 -19.66
N ALA A 171 0.84 -38.08 -19.56
CA ALA A 171 1.68 -37.61 -18.46
C ALA A 171 1.82 -36.08 -18.42
N ALA A 172 2.10 -35.45 -19.56
CA ALA A 172 2.24 -34.00 -19.69
C ALA A 172 0.93 -33.27 -19.33
N SER A 173 -0.22 -33.90 -19.52
CA SER A 173 -1.52 -33.33 -19.15
C SER A 173 -1.84 -33.39 -17.65
N LEU A 174 -1.11 -34.20 -16.86
CA LEU A 174 -1.33 -34.41 -15.43
C LEU A 174 -0.22 -33.78 -14.57
N GLU A 175 1.00 -33.78 -15.06
CA GLU A 175 2.17 -33.38 -14.29
C GLU A 175 2.52 -31.91 -14.53
N THR A 176 2.95 -31.24 -13.46
CA THR A 176 3.54 -29.90 -13.53
C THR A 176 4.98 -29.98 -13.08
N LEU A 177 5.92 -29.59 -13.95
CA LEU A 177 7.34 -29.63 -13.64
C LEU A 177 7.74 -28.31 -12.98
N HIS A 178 8.14 -28.37 -11.70
CA HIS A 178 8.56 -27.18 -10.93
C HIS A 178 9.59 -26.28 -11.62
N PRO A 179 10.63 -26.81 -12.32
CA PRO A 179 11.60 -25.97 -13.01
C PRO A 179 11.01 -25.10 -14.13
N LEU A 180 9.88 -25.52 -14.71
CA LEU A 180 9.17 -24.84 -15.81
C LEU A 180 7.99 -24.00 -15.32
N GLN A 181 7.76 -23.97 -14.01
CA GLN A 181 6.83 -23.02 -13.41
C GLN A 181 7.47 -21.63 -13.44
N SER A 182 6.64 -20.64 -13.74
CA SER A 182 7.00 -19.23 -13.58
C SER A 182 7.49 -18.98 -12.16
N LYS A 183 8.50 -18.13 -12.02
CA LYS A 183 9.17 -17.88 -10.74
C LYS A 183 8.94 -16.45 -10.28
N ALA A 184 8.65 -16.27 -9.00
CA ALA A 184 8.61 -14.96 -8.35
C ALA A 184 9.74 -14.86 -7.33
N ARG A 185 10.38 -13.68 -7.28
CA ARG A 185 11.46 -13.42 -6.32
C ARG A 185 10.91 -12.90 -5.01
N LYS A 186 11.15 -13.61 -3.91
CA LYS A 186 10.83 -13.14 -2.56
C LYS A 186 11.97 -13.50 -1.60
N ALA A 187 12.41 -12.53 -0.81
CA ALA A 187 13.56 -12.69 0.10
C ALA A 187 14.85 -13.14 -0.60
N GLY A 188 15.03 -12.76 -1.87
CA GLY A 188 16.17 -13.19 -2.68
C GLY A 188 16.06 -14.61 -3.26
N VAL A 189 15.05 -15.40 -2.86
CA VAL A 189 14.77 -16.75 -3.36
C VAL A 189 13.77 -16.69 -4.53
N GLU A 190 14.00 -17.48 -5.56
CA GLU A 190 13.03 -17.70 -6.63
C GLU A 190 12.07 -18.82 -6.22
N LEU A 191 10.79 -18.51 -6.16
CA LEU A 191 9.74 -19.44 -5.76
C LEU A 191 8.81 -19.68 -6.92
N ALA A 192 8.29 -20.89 -7.05
CA ALA A 192 7.21 -21.17 -7.99
C ALA A 192 6.02 -20.23 -7.76
N GLU A 193 5.66 -19.47 -8.79
CA GLU A 193 4.54 -18.55 -8.85
C GLU A 193 3.34 -19.25 -9.50
N VAL A 194 2.59 -19.97 -8.67
CA VAL A 194 1.43 -20.76 -9.09
C VAL A 194 0.31 -19.90 -9.71
N ARG A 195 0.38 -18.57 -9.56
CA ARG A 195 -0.59 -17.63 -10.14
C ARG A 195 -0.28 -17.24 -11.59
N ASP A 196 0.92 -17.53 -12.08
CA ASP A 196 1.35 -17.17 -13.41
C ASP A 196 1.23 -18.37 -14.39
N ALA A 197 1.28 -18.10 -15.70
CA ALA A 197 1.22 -19.12 -16.73
C ALA A 197 2.48 -20.01 -16.66
N VAL A 198 2.32 -21.30 -16.93
CA VAL A 198 3.42 -22.26 -17.04
C VAL A 198 4.09 -22.08 -18.40
N GLU A 199 5.40 -22.27 -18.47
CA GLU A 199 6.13 -22.21 -19.74
C GLU A 199 5.79 -23.44 -20.61
N PRO A 200 5.45 -23.27 -21.91
CA PRO A 200 4.95 -24.37 -22.74
C PRO A 200 6.04 -25.33 -23.27
N THR A 201 7.27 -25.20 -22.78
CA THR A 201 8.50 -25.83 -23.27
C THR A 201 8.40 -27.34 -23.49
N ILE A 202 7.68 -28.07 -22.63
CA ILE A 202 7.50 -29.52 -22.77
C ILE A 202 6.82 -29.89 -24.09
N VAL A 203 5.82 -29.11 -24.50
CA VAL A 203 5.07 -29.38 -25.73
C VAL A 203 5.67 -28.62 -26.90
N THR A 204 5.93 -27.32 -26.76
CA THR A 204 6.36 -26.48 -27.89
C THR A 204 7.81 -26.68 -28.28
N GLU A 205 8.68 -27.09 -27.35
CA GLU A 205 10.11 -27.29 -27.62
C GLU A 205 10.51 -28.75 -27.56
N MET A 206 10.31 -29.45 -26.44
CA MET A 206 10.81 -30.81 -26.26
C MET A 206 10.10 -31.81 -27.19
N LEU A 207 8.76 -31.89 -27.13
CA LEU A 207 8.00 -32.78 -28.02
C LEU A 207 8.23 -32.42 -29.49
N MET A 208 8.18 -31.14 -29.86
CA MET A 208 8.40 -30.73 -31.25
C MET A 208 9.80 -31.06 -31.75
N SER A 209 10.84 -30.94 -30.91
CA SER A 209 12.21 -31.31 -31.30
C SER A 209 12.38 -32.83 -31.47
N LEU A 210 11.71 -33.62 -30.63
CA LEU A 210 11.66 -35.07 -30.80
C LEU A 210 10.96 -35.45 -32.11
N LEU A 211 9.80 -34.88 -32.39
CA LEU A 211 9.07 -35.12 -33.64
C LEU A 211 9.86 -34.67 -34.87
N GLU A 212 10.59 -33.56 -34.76
CA GLU A 212 11.44 -33.04 -35.85
C GLU A 212 12.61 -33.98 -36.15
N ALA A 213 13.15 -34.68 -35.15
CA ALA A 213 14.18 -35.69 -35.38
C ALA A 213 13.68 -36.91 -36.19
N PHE A 214 12.37 -37.21 -36.13
CA PHE A 214 11.73 -38.27 -36.92
C PHE A 214 11.11 -37.77 -38.23
N GLY A 215 11.15 -36.47 -38.50
CA GLY A 215 10.49 -35.84 -39.63
C GLY A 215 11.25 -34.62 -40.12
N THR A 216 10.52 -33.57 -40.48
CA THR A 216 11.09 -32.28 -40.90
C THR A 216 10.24 -31.12 -40.39
N THR A 217 10.81 -29.91 -40.33
CA THR A 217 10.04 -28.70 -40.07
C THR A 217 8.94 -28.52 -41.13
N ALA A 218 7.73 -28.15 -40.72
CA ALA A 218 6.62 -27.89 -41.64
C ALA A 218 6.44 -26.38 -41.86
N ASP A 219 6.43 -25.92 -43.11
CA ASP A 219 6.05 -24.53 -43.42
C ASP A 219 4.53 -24.43 -43.59
N VAL A 220 3.85 -24.10 -42.49
CA VAL A 220 2.40 -23.90 -42.47
C VAL A 220 2.04 -22.41 -42.41
N PRO A 221 0.98 -21.96 -43.11
CA PRO A 221 0.59 -20.56 -43.09
C PRO A 221 0.34 -20.07 -41.66
N ARG A 222 0.97 -18.97 -41.21
CA ARG A 222 0.79 -18.48 -39.82
C ARG A 222 -0.45 -17.58 -39.68
N LEU A 223 -1.17 -17.75 -38.57
CA LEU A 223 -2.31 -16.92 -38.17
C LEU A 223 -1.87 -15.87 -37.15
N ARG A 224 -1.77 -14.62 -37.60
CA ARG A 224 -1.56 -13.48 -36.71
C ARG A 224 -2.86 -13.02 -36.08
N LYS A 225 -3.00 -13.13 -34.75
CA LYS A 225 -4.18 -12.71 -34.00
C LYS A 225 -3.85 -11.61 -33.01
N ARG A 226 -4.76 -10.63 -32.90
CA ARG A 226 -4.78 -9.67 -31.79
C ARG A 226 -5.60 -10.24 -30.64
N ILE A 227 -4.95 -10.52 -29.52
CA ILE A 227 -5.54 -11.16 -28.34
C ILE A 227 -5.67 -10.13 -27.23
N ARG A 228 -6.91 -9.93 -26.79
CA ARG A 228 -7.20 -9.17 -25.58
C ARG A 228 -7.29 -10.17 -24.44
N ASP A 229 -6.45 -9.98 -23.44
CA ASP A 229 -6.42 -10.74 -22.21
C ASP A 229 -6.35 -9.76 -21.04
N GLU A 230 -6.88 -10.15 -19.88
CA GLU A 230 -6.92 -9.32 -18.68
C GLU A 230 -6.77 -10.21 -17.44
N ILE A 231 -6.06 -9.68 -16.45
CA ILE A 231 -5.82 -10.36 -15.17
C ILE A 231 -6.38 -9.47 -14.07
N ASN A 232 -7.25 -10.03 -13.23
CA ASN A 232 -7.85 -9.28 -12.13
C ASN A 232 -7.72 -10.05 -10.82
N PHE A 233 -7.20 -9.37 -9.80
CA PHE A 233 -6.89 -9.97 -8.50
C PHE A 233 -7.23 -9.01 -7.36
N LYS A 234 -7.98 -9.50 -6.36
CA LYS A 234 -8.22 -8.76 -5.11
C LYS A 234 -7.88 -9.58 -3.88
N ARG A 235 -8.43 -10.79 -3.78
CA ARG A 235 -8.21 -11.76 -2.69
C ARG A 235 -8.37 -13.18 -3.23
N GLY A 236 -7.57 -14.12 -2.74
CA GLY A 236 -7.63 -15.53 -3.15
C GLY A 236 -6.25 -16.13 -3.42
N ILE A 237 -6.25 -17.41 -3.81
CA ILE A 237 -5.03 -18.14 -4.16
C ILE A 237 -4.60 -17.78 -5.59
N SER A 238 -5.52 -17.82 -6.55
CA SER A 238 -5.24 -17.54 -7.96
C SER A 238 -6.06 -16.35 -8.49
N PRO A 239 -5.50 -15.55 -9.42
CA PRO A 239 -6.22 -14.46 -10.07
C PRO A 239 -7.31 -14.99 -11.01
N TRP A 240 -8.27 -14.12 -11.32
CA TRP A 240 -9.11 -14.35 -12.49
C TRP A 240 -8.26 -14.11 -13.74
N LYS A 241 -8.28 -15.07 -14.66
CA LYS A 241 -7.62 -15.01 -15.97
C LYS A 241 -8.58 -15.53 -17.03
N ARG A 242 -8.42 -15.11 -18.28
CA ARG A 242 -9.18 -15.70 -19.37
C ARG A 242 -8.81 -17.18 -19.56
N TYR A 243 -9.82 -18.04 -19.70
CA TYR A 243 -9.63 -19.48 -19.90
C TYR A 243 -8.79 -19.78 -21.15
N PRO A 244 -7.60 -20.41 -21.02
CA PRO A 244 -6.67 -20.63 -22.14
C PRO A 244 -7.27 -21.49 -23.27
N GLY A 245 -8.06 -22.51 -22.92
CA GLY A 245 -8.70 -23.39 -23.92
C GLY A 245 -9.63 -22.63 -24.88
N TRP A 246 -10.17 -21.48 -24.50
CA TRP A 246 -10.94 -20.64 -25.43
C TRP A 246 -10.09 -20.08 -26.57
N LEU A 247 -8.82 -19.80 -26.33
CA LEU A 247 -7.89 -19.39 -27.38
C LEU A 247 -7.57 -20.57 -28.29
N VAL A 248 -7.27 -21.75 -27.73
CA VAL A 248 -6.99 -22.99 -28.47
C VAL A 248 -8.12 -23.30 -29.46
N LEU A 249 -9.37 -23.32 -28.99
CA LEU A 249 -10.54 -23.57 -29.84
C LEU A 249 -10.69 -22.51 -30.93
N ARG A 250 -10.49 -21.24 -30.59
CA ARG A 250 -10.57 -20.15 -31.57
C ARG A 250 -9.46 -20.19 -32.62
N VAL A 251 -8.29 -20.70 -32.29
CA VAL A 251 -7.18 -20.90 -33.24
C VAL A 251 -7.52 -22.10 -34.12
N ALA A 252 -7.90 -23.23 -33.54
CA ALA A 252 -8.27 -24.45 -34.26
C ALA A 252 -9.43 -24.23 -35.26
N CYS A 253 -10.53 -23.58 -34.85
CA CYS A 253 -11.64 -23.28 -35.75
C CYS A 253 -11.20 -22.39 -36.94
N GLN A 254 -10.38 -21.37 -36.67
CA GLN A 254 -9.89 -20.50 -37.75
C GLN A 254 -8.92 -21.24 -38.67
N ARG A 255 -8.06 -22.10 -38.09
CA ARG A 255 -7.14 -22.95 -38.85
C ARG A 255 -7.89 -23.83 -39.82
N HIS A 256 -8.87 -24.57 -39.32
CA HIS A 256 -9.74 -25.45 -40.10
C HIS A 256 -10.36 -24.73 -41.29
N PHE A 257 -11.03 -23.59 -41.08
CA PHE A 257 -11.64 -22.86 -42.18
C PHE A 257 -10.62 -22.33 -43.19
N CYS A 258 -9.47 -21.83 -42.74
CA CYS A 258 -8.45 -21.34 -43.65
C CYS A 258 -7.78 -22.46 -44.46
N LEU A 259 -7.66 -23.67 -43.89
CA LEU A 259 -7.11 -24.83 -44.59
C LEU A 259 -8.09 -25.35 -45.66
N MET A 260 -9.40 -25.37 -45.35
CA MET A 260 -10.41 -25.92 -46.26
C MET A 260 -10.91 -24.95 -47.33
N LEU A 261 -10.95 -23.65 -47.03
CA LEU A 261 -11.57 -22.63 -47.88
C LEU A 261 -10.59 -21.55 -48.36
N GLY A 262 -9.30 -21.68 -48.03
CA GLY A 262 -8.30 -20.64 -48.29
C GLY A 262 -8.37 -19.46 -47.31
N ALA A 263 -7.45 -18.50 -47.50
CA ALA A 263 -7.20 -17.45 -46.50
C ALA A 263 -8.37 -16.46 -46.31
N GLN A 264 -8.98 -15.99 -47.41
CA GLN A 264 -10.02 -14.94 -47.36
C GLN A 264 -11.39 -15.52 -46.96
N LEU A 265 -11.95 -16.43 -47.77
CA LEU A 265 -13.21 -17.10 -47.46
C LEU A 265 -13.17 -17.82 -46.10
N GLY A 266 -12.09 -18.53 -45.77
CA GLY A 266 -11.94 -19.19 -44.48
C GLY A 266 -11.97 -18.23 -43.28
N ARG A 267 -11.33 -17.06 -43.40
CA ARG A 267 -11.37 -16.03 -42.35
C ARG A 267 -12.75 -15.43 -42.18
N THR A 268 -13.48 -15.23 -43.27
CA THR A 268 -14.87 -14.73 -43.25
C THR A 268 -15.82 -15.75 -42.64
N SER A 269 -15.71 -17.04 -43.01
CA SER A 269 -16.47 -18.15 -42.42
C SER A 269 -16.20 -18.31 -40.92
N TYR A 270 -14.96 -18.18 -40.46
CA TYR A 270 -14.64 -18.16 -39.02
C TYR A 270 -15.31 -17.00 -38.29
N LYS A 271 -15.39 -15.82 -38.91
CA LYS A 271 -16.08 -14.66 -38.30
C LYS A 271 -17.58 -14.88 -38.24
N LEU A 272 -18.18 -15.54 -39.24
CA LEU A 272 -19.58 -15.96 -39.21
C LEU A 272 -19.83 -16.93 -38.05
N LEU A 273 -18.98 -17.96 -37.87
CA LEU A 273 -19.07 -18.88 -36.73
C LEU A 273 -19.11 -18.12 -35.40
N LEU A 274 -18.24 -17.12 -35.21
CA LEU A 274 -18.26 -16.32 -33.98
C LEU A 274 -19.53 -15.46 -33.85
N VAL A 275 -20.06 -14.90 -34.95
CA VAL A 275 -21.32 -14.15 -34.92
C VAL A 275 -22.47 -15.05 -34.50
N VAL A 276 -22.60 -16.23 -35.11
CA VAL A 276 -23.62 -17.23 -34.76
C VAL A 276 -23.46 -17.69 -33.32
N PHE A 277 -22.23 -17.97 -32.86
CA PHE A 277 -21.94 -18.30 -31.47
C PHE A 277 -22.45 -17.23 -30.48
N PHE A 278 -22.12 -15.94 -30.72
CA PHE A 278 -22.57 -14.86 -29.84
C PHE A 278 -24.08 -14.61 -29.93
N ASN A 279 -24.68 -14.83 -31.11
CA ASN A 279 -26.12 -14.73 -31.31
C ASN A 279 -26.88 -15.79 -30.50
N THR A 280 -26.49 -17.05 -30.64
CA THR A 280 -27.04 -18.18 -29.87
C THR A 280 -26.84 -17.97 -28.37
N LEU A 281 -25.64 -17.54 -27.95
CA LEU A 281 -25.34 -17.25 -26.55
C LEU A 281 -26.25 -16.17 -25.97
N LEU A 282 -26.53 -15.10 -26.73
CA LEU A 282 -27.41 -14.02 -26.29
C LEU A 282 -28.87 -14.46 -26.27
N ARG A 283 -29.37 -15.05 -27.37
CA ARG A 283 -30.76 -15.47 -27.53
C ARG A 283 -31.18 -16.49 -26.47
N ASP A 284 -30.40 -17.55 -26.28
CA ASP A 284 -30.78 -18.65 -25.39
C ASP A 284 -30.75 -18.25 -23.90
N ASN A 285 -30.01 -17.19 -23.56
CA ASN A 285 -29.72 -16.84 -22.16
C ASN A 285 -30.24 -15.46 -21.75
N LEU A 286 -30.86 -14.70 -22.65
CA LEU A 286 -31.35 -13.34 -22.39
C LEU A 286 -32.19 -13.21 -21.09
N PRO A 287 -33.08 -14.15 -20.73
CA PRO A 287 -33.88 -14.07 -19.49
C PRO A 287 -33.05 -14.20 -18.21
N TYR A 288 -31.88 -14.85 -18.27
CA TYR A 288 -31.04 -15.15 -17.11
C TYR A 288 -29.87 -14.17 -16.93
N LEU A 289 -29.61 -13.33 -17.94
CA LEU A 289 -28.53 -12.35 -17.91
C LEU A 289 -28.95 -11.09 -17.17
N THR A 290 -28.01 -10.48 -16.42
CA THR A 290 -28.23 -9.14 -15.90
C THR A 290 -28.28 -8.13 -17.06
N PRO A 291 -28.98 -6.98 -16.91
CA PRO A 291 -29.08 -5.97 -17.97
C PRO A 291 -27.70 -5.50 -18.46
N GLU A 292 -26.71 -5.39 -17.56
CA GLU A 292 -25.35 -5.00 -17.91
C GLU A 292 -24.65 -6.06 -18.77
N LEU A 293 -24.74 -7.34 -18.39
CA LEU A 293 -24.13 -8.43 -19.16
C LEU A 293 -24.83 -8.61 -20.52
N ALA A 294 -26.16 -8.50 -20.56
CA ALA A 294 -26.94 -8.51 -21.79
C ALA A 294 -26.50 -7.37 -22.73
N GLN A 295 -26.32 -6.14 -22.22
CA GLN A 295 -25.85 -5.02 -23.01
C GLN A 295 -24.43 -5.25 -23.56
N HIS A 296 -23.51 -5.75 -22.74
CA HIS A 296 -22.14 -6.04 -23.19
C HIS A 296 -22.08 -7.15 -24.24
N LEU A 297 -22.86 -8.22 -24.06
CA LEU A 297 -22.97 -9.32 -25.01
C LEU A 297 -23.60 -8.85 -26.34
N LYS A 298 -24.66 -8.03 -26.27
CA LYS A 298 -25.26 -7.36 -27.45
C LYS A 298 -24.24 -6.50 -28.18
N SER A 299 -23.53 -5.60 -27.49
CA SER A 299 -22.49 -4.77 -28.10
C SER A 299 -21.36 -5.61 -28.71
N LYS A 300 -21.02 -6.75 -28.10
CA LYS A 300 -20.04 -7.70 -28.65
C LYS A 300 -20.53 -8.29 -29.97
N LEU A 301 -21.78 -8.74 -30.03
CA LEU A 301 -22.41 -9.27 -31.23
C LEU A 301 -22.44 -8.22 -32.36
N CYS A 302 -22.93 -7.01 -32.10
CA CYS A 302 -22.93 -5.91 -33.07
C CYS A 302 -21.52 -5.64 -33.62
N ARG A 303 -20.51 -5.56 -32.74
CA ARG A 303 -19.11 -5.35 -33.17
C ARG A 303 -18.56 -6.53 -33.98
N ARG A 304 -19.01 -7.77 -33.72
CA ARG A 304 -18.62 -8.94 -34.51
C ARG A 304 -19.26 -8.92 -35.89
N MET A 305 -20.50 -8.43 -35.99
CA MET A 305 -21.19 -8.20 -37.26
C MET A 305 -20.43 -7.19 -38.13
N THR A 306 -20.09 -6.02 -37.59
CA THR A 306 -19.27 -5.02 -38.33
C THR A 306 -17.91 -5.58 -38.77
N LYS A 307 -17.28 -6.42 -37.94
CA LYS A 307 -16.02 -7.08 -38.28
C LYS A 307 -16.17 -8.14 -39.37
N LEU A 308 -17.33 -8.76 -39.50
CA LEU A 308 -17.65 -9.72 -40.54
C LEU A 308 -17.94 -8.99 -41.85
N GLU A 309 -18.77 -7.94 -41.81
CA GLU A 309 -19.05 -7.06 -42.96
C GLU A 309 -17.76 -6.50 -43.57
N ALA A 310 -16.83 -5.99 -42.75
CA ALA A 310 -15.54 -5.48 -43.20
C ALA A 310 -14.56 -6.55 -43.74
N GLN A 311 -14.88 -7.84 -43.70
CA GLN A 311 -14.14 -8.87 -44.45
C GLN A 311 -14.90 -9.34 -45.66
N ARG A 312 -16.23 -9.33 -45.57
CA ARG A 312 -17.11 -9.64 -46.68
C ARG A 312 -16.78 -8.76 -47.88
N THR A 313 -16.52 -7.46 -47.67
CA THR A 313 -16.11 -6.50 -48.72
C THR A 313 -14.78 -6.80 -49.41
N ASN A 314 -13.99 -7.74 -48.88
CA ASN A 314 -12.68 -8.10 -49.42
C ASN A 314 -12.71 -9.47 -50.12
N LEU A 315 -13.88 -10.09 -50.23
CA LEU A 315 -14.05 -11.35 -50.96
C LEU A 315 -14.04 -11.09 -52.47
N SER A 316 -13.59 -12.08 -53.23
CA SER A 316 -13.78 -12.09 -54.69
C SER A 316 -15.25 -12.32 -55.05
N ILE A 317 -15.64 -11.99 -56.29
CA ILE A 317 -17.03 -12.12 -56.78
C ILE A 317 -17.57 -13.55 -56.59
N ASP A 318 -16.74 -14.57 -56.84
CA ASP A 318 -17.12 -15.98 -56.69
C ASP A 318 -17.28 -16.39 -55.22
N GLU A 319 -16.38 -15.92 -54.34
CA GLU A 319 -16.48 -16.15 -52.90
C GLU A 319 -17.70 -15.44 -52.28
N GLU A 320 -18.04 -14.24 -52.76
CA GLU A 320 -19.24 -13.50 -52.36
C GLU A 320 -20.51 -14.24 -52.76
N ALA A 321 -20.61 -14.71 -54.00
CA ALA A 321 -21.74 -15.51 -54.47
C ALA A 321 -21.94 -16.79 -53.63
N HIS A 322 -20.84 -17.37 -53.14
CA HIS A 322 -20.88 -18.57 -52.30
C HIS A 322 -21.23 -18.29 -50.83
N PHE A 323 -20.81 -17.15 -50.27
CA PHE A 323 -20.96 -16.82 -48.85
C PHE A 323 -22.22 -15.99 -48.53
N ASN A 324 -22.62 -15.06 -49.40
CA ASN A 324 -23.70 -14.11 -49.14
C ASN A 324 -25.06 -14.77 -48.84
N PRO A 325 -25.53 -15.81 -49.56
CA PRO A 325 -26.81 -16.44 -49.27
C PRO A 325 -26.89 -17.00 -47.84
N LEU A 326 -25.79 -17.62 -47.39
CA LEU A 326 -25.68 -18.13 -46.03
C LEU A 326 -25.71 -17.00 -45.00
N PHE A 327 -24.94 -15.94 -45.22
CA PHE A 327 -24.91 -14.78 -44.33
C PHE A 327 -26.30 -14.12 -44.21
N GLU A 328 -26.96 -13.87 -45.34
CA GLU A 328 -28.28 -13.24 -45.40
C GLU A 328 -29.35 -14.07 -44.67
N SER A 329 -29.24 -15.41 -44.68
CA SER A 329 -30.14 -16.29 -43.92
C SER A 329 -30.09 -16.07 -42.40
N PHE A 330 -28.98 -15.56 -41.86
CA PHE A 330 -28.82 -15.29 -40.42
C PHE A 330 -29.20 -13.86 -40.03
N VAL A 331 -29.22 -12.92 -40.98
CA VAL A 331 -29.47 -11.49 -40.70
C VAL A 331 -30.81 -11.26 -39.98
N PRO A 332 -31.96 -11.84 -40.39
CA PRO A 332 -33.23 -11.63 -39.71
C PRO A 332 -33.21 -12.08 -38.24
N GLN A 333 -32.64 -13.26 -37.99
CA GLN A 333 -32.55 -13.83 -36.64
C GLN A 333 -31.62 -13.03 -35.73
N ILE A 334 -30.51 -12.52 -36.26
CA ILE A 334 -29.58 -11.66 -35.51
C ILE A 334 -30.25 -10.34 -35.17
N LYS A 335 -30.96 -9.73 -36.14
CA LYS A 335 -31.70 -8.49 -35.94
C LYS A 335 -32.76 -8.65 -34.85
N GLU A 336 -33.56 -9.70 -34.93
CA GLU A 336 -34.57 -10.03 -33.91
C GLU A 336 -33.94 -10.19 -32.51
N THR A 337 -32.83 -10.92 -32.42
CA THR A 337 -32.12 -11.13 -31.13
C THR A 337 -31.62 -9.79 -30.54
N ILE A 338 -31.12 -8.88 -31.39
CA ILE A 338 -30.66 -7.54 -30.97
C ILE A 338 -31.85 -6.68 -30.51
N GLU A 339 -32.97 -6.74 -31.22
CA GLU A 339 -34.21 -6.00 -30.88
C GLU A 339 -34.79 -6.50 -29.57
N GLN A 340 -34.91 -7.82 -29.38
CA GLN A 340 -35.36 -8.44 -28.13
C GLN A 340 -34.44 -8.08 -26.95
N ALA A 341 -33.13 -8.13 -27.14
CA ALA A 341 -32.17 -7.72 -26.11
C ALA A 341 -32.30 -6.24 -25.76
N THR A 342 -32.52 -5.38 -26.75
CA THR A 342 -32.72 -3.94 -26.54
C THR A 342 -33.99 -3.66 -25.77
N ALA A 343 -35.12 -4.26 -26.19
CA ALA A 343 -36.39 -4.15 -25.49
C ALA A 343 -36.30 -4.67 -24.04
N SER A 344 -35.60 -5.79 -23.81
CA SER A 344 -35.38 -6.32 -22.45
C SER A 344 -34.61 -5.33 -21.58
N ILE A 345 -33.52 -4.74 -22.09
CA ILE A 345 -32.70 -3.77 -21.35
C ILE A 345 -33.49 -2.49 -21.06
N GLU A 346 -34.23 -1.98 -22.04
CA GLU A 346 -35.09 -0.80 -21.88
C GLU A 346 -36.20 -1.06 -20.86
N ASN A 347 -36.86 -2.22 -20.90
CA ASN A 347 -37.87 -2.61 -19.93
C ASN A 347 -37.32 -2.66 -18.49
N HIS A 348 -36.13 -3.23 -18.31
CA HIS A 348 -35.44 -3.24 -17.01
C HIS A 348 -35.08 -1.81 -16.55
N TRP A 349 -34.61 -0.96 -17.47
CA TRP A 349 -34.30 0.43 -17.18
C TRP A 349 -35.55 1.25 -16.81
N GLU A 350 -36.66 1.08 -17.53
CA GLU A 350 -37.94 1.71 -17.21
C GLU A 350 -38.52 1.22 -15.88
N ALA A 351 -38.38 -0.08 -15.56
CA ALA A 351 -38.78 -0.62 -14.27
C ALA A 351 -37.92 -0.02 -13.14
N PHE A 352 -36.60 0.09 -13.34
CA PHE A 352 -35.69 0.75 -12.42
C PHE A 352 -36.07 2.22 -12.22
N LYS A 353 -36.28 2.99 -13.29
CA LYS A 353 -36.73 4.38 -13.22
C LYS A 353 -38.04 4.50 -12.45
N ARG A 354 -39.07 3.69 -12.75
CA ARG A 354 -40.34 3.69 -12.02
C ARG A 354 -40.18 3.42 -10.53
N ARG A 355 -39.25 2.54 -10.14
CA ARG A 355 -38.94 2.24 -8.73
C ARG A 355 -38.11 3.33 -8.05
N ALA A 356 -37.17 3.93 -8.77
CA ALA A 356 -36.22 4.92 -8.24
C ALA A 356 -36.75 6.36 -8.28
N ILE A 357 -37.79 6.64 -9.08
CA ILE A 357 -38.48 7.92 -9.06
C ILE A 357 -39.04 8.13 -7.66
N ARG A 358 -38.45 9.12 -6.96
CA ARG A 358 -38.95 9.59 -5.69
C ARG A 358 -40.37 10.09 -5.91
N LYS A 359 -41.35 9.38 -5.32
CA LYS A 359 -42.74 9.84 -5.28
C LYS A 359 -42.78 11.06 -4.37
N VAL A 360 -42.70 12.25 -4.96
CA VAL A 360 -42.94 13.51 -4.25
C VAL A 360 -44.44 13.70 -4.21
N PRO A 361 -45.12 13.53 -3.06
CA PRO A 361 -46.53 13.86 -2.97
C PRO A 361 -46.70 15.36 -3.28
N ARG A 362 -47.82 15.72 -3.91
CA ARG A 362 -48.16 17.14 -4.05
C ARG A 362 -48.21 17.74 -2.66
N LEU A 363 -47.47 18.83 -2.44
CA LEU A 363 -47.59 19.57 -1.18
C LEU A 363 -49.05 20.00 -1.05
N PRO A 364 -49.75 19.63 0.04
CA PRO A 364 -51.07 20.14 0.28
C PRO A 364 -51.00 21.67 0.38
N VAL A 365 -51.99 22.35 -0.20
CA VAL A 365 -52.04 23.83 -0.24
C VAL A 365 -52.08 24.42 1.17
N ASN A 366 -52.59 23.64 2.14
CA ASN A 366 -52.62 23.97 3.55
C ASN A 366 -51.86 22.90 4.34
N ALA A 367 -51.03 23.30 5.31
CA ALA A 367 -50.35 22.36 6.20
C ALA A 367 -51.34 21.75 7.21
N ASP A 368 -51.31 20.42 7.42
CA ASP A 368 -52.00 19.80 8.56
C ASP A 368 -51.31 20.28 9.85
N ILE A 369 -52.06 20.47 10.94
CA ILE A 369 -51.48 20.87 12.23
C ILE A 369 -50.39 19.87 12.67
N ARG A 370 -50.51 18.59 12.27
CA ARG A 370 -49.50 17.55 12.50
C ARG A 370 -48.21 17.77 11.72
N ASP A 371 -48.27 18.42 10.55
CA ASP A 371 -47.10 18.80 9.75
C ASP A 371 -46.36 20.00 10.34
N THR A 372 -46.99 20.76 11.26
CA THR A 372 -46.31 21.80 12.05
C THR A 372 -45.50 21.21 13.22
N THR A 373 -45.64 19.92 13.49
CA THR A 373 -44.95 19.23 14.60
C THR A 373 -44.06 18.10 14.09
N MET A 374 -42.74 18.28 14.14
CA MET A 374 -41.78 17.24 13.74
C MET A 374 -41.22 16.49 14.96
N SER A 375 -41.47 15.17 15.02
CA SER A 375 -40.96 14.30 16.10
C SER A 375 -39.52 13.85 15.83
N PHE A 376 -38.58 14.48 16.52
CA PHE A 376 -37.14 14.27 16.37
C PHE A 376 -36.59 13.13 17.25
N LYS A 377 -37.07 11.90 17.03
CA LYS A 377 -36.80 10.74 17.92
C LYS A 377 -35.31 10.39 18.09
N HIS A 378 -34.49 10.59 17.06
CA HIS A 378 -33.04 10.32 17.09
C HIS A 378 -32.19 11.59 17.08
N SER A 379 -32.81 12.75 17.03
CA SER A 379 -32.11 14.03 17.06
C SER A 379 -31.80 14.46 18.48
N ARG A 380 -32.27 13.74 19.51
CA ARG A 380 -31.97 14.07 20.91
C ARG A 380 -30.46 14.24 21.15
N PRO A 381 -29.55 13.34 20.75
CA PRO A 381 -28.10 13.53 20.95
C PRO A 381 -27.55 14.73 20.16
N TYR A 382 -27.97 14.89 18.89
CA TYR A 382 -27.54 16.01 18.03
C TYR A 382 -28.06 17.35 18.53
N LEU A 383 -29.34 17.47 18.86
CA LEU A 383 -29.96 18.66 19.44
C LEU A 383 -29.41 18.93 20.84
N THR A 384 -29.09 17.91 21.64
CA THR A 384 -28.38 18.09 22.91
C THR A 384 -26.97 18.65 22.65
N LYS A 385 -26.26 18.14 21.63
CA LYS A 385 -24.94 18.66 21.22
C LYS A 385 -25.03 20.08 20.65
N ALA A 386 -26.03 20.36 19.82
CA ALA A 386 -26.28 21.66 19.20
C ALA A 386 -26.80 22.69 20.21
N LEU A 387 -27.61 22.30 21.20
CA LEU A 387 -28.00 23.15 22.33
C LEU A 387 -26.80 23.42 23.25
N ARG A 388 -25.93 22.42 23.46
CA ARG A 388 -24.63 22.62 24.14
C ARG A 388 -23.69 23.55 23.35
N GLN A 389 -23.71 23.48 22.02
CA GLN A 389 -22.92 24.34 21.13
C GLN A 389 -23.54 25.74 20.97
N ARG A 390 -24.86 25.89 21.01
CA ARG A 390 -25.56 27.19 20.94
C ARG A 390 -25.56 27.91 22.29
N ALA A 391 -25.35 27.19 23.39
CA ALA A 391 -24.90 27.78 24.65
C ALA A 391 -23.46 28.34 24.57
N ALA A 392 -22.67 27.94 23.56
CA ALA A 392 -21.31 28.44 23.36
C ALA A 392 -21.21 29.61 22.36
N THR A 393 -22.25 29.92 21.58
CA THR A 393 -22.17 30.99 20.57
C THR A 393 -23.48 31.76 20.35
N SER A 394 -23.34 33.08 20.57
CA SER A 394 -24.28 34.23 20.44
C SER A 394 -25.22 34.42 21.64
N SER A 395 -25.19 35.55 22.34
CA SER A 395 -25.15 36.90 21.78
C SER A 395 -24.30 37.89 22.57
N ALA A 396 -23.55 38.71 21.83
CA ALA A 396 -23.36 40.10 22.20
C ALA A 396 -24.74 40.77 22.32
N CYS A 397 -25.22 40.91 23.56
CA CYS A 397 -26.15 41.94 24.00
C CYS A 397 -25.97 42.05 25.52
N LEU A 398 -25.40 43.17 25.97
CA LEU A 398 -25.32 43.58 27.38
C LEU A 398 -26.75 43.83 27.94
N PRO A 399 -26.98 43.86 29.26
CA PRO A 399 -26.34 43.14 30.37
C PRO A 399 -27.40 42.45 31.28
N ARG A 400 -27.14 41.21 31.72
CA ARG A 400 -27.77 40.67 32.94
C ARG A 400 -26.69 40.03 33.81
N ALA A 401 -26.01 40.92 34.53
CA ALA A 401 -24.99 40.61 35.52
C ALA A 401 -25.54 39.65 36.59
N LEU A 402 -24.65 38.79 37.09
CA LEU A 402 -24.75 37.87 38.24
C LEU A 402 -24.88 36.36 37.95
N SER A 403 -25.65 35.87 36.97
CA SER A 403 -25.80 34.39 36.80
C SER A 403 -24.72 33.74 35.92
N ASP A 404 -24.30 34.41 34.82
CA ASP A 404 -23.21 33.91 33.96
C ASP A 404 -21.81 34.10 34.58
N ALA A 405 -21.67 35.04 35.52
CA ALA A 405 -20.44 35.21 36.30
C ALA A 405 -20.14 33.98 37.17
N LEU A 406 -21.17 33.32 37.70
CA LEU A 406 -21.04 32.15 38.58
C LEU A 406 -20.79 30.83 37.83
N LYS A 407 -21.19 30.72 36.56
CA LYS A 407 -20.87 29.53 35.73
C LYS A 407 -19.54 29.68 35.00
N LYS A 408 -19.20 30.88 34.52
CA LYS A 408 -17.84 31.19 34.03
C LYS A 408 -16.83 31.03 35.17
N SER A 409 -17.16 31.44 36.40
CA SER A 409 -16.26 31.24 37.54
C SER A 409 -15.94 29.77 37.81
N SER A 410 -16.86 28.81 37.64
CA SER A 410 -16.57 27.39 37.89
C SER A 410 -15.64 26.73 36.85
N ASN A 411 -15.76 27.11 35.56
CA ASN A 411 -14.88 26.62 34.51
C ASN A 411 -13.52 27.34 34.53
N THR A 412 -13.50 28.64 34.85
CA THR A 412 -12.24 29.37 35.05
C THR A 412 -11.56 28.96 36.35
N GLN A 413 -12.29 28.62 37.41
CA GLN A 413 -11.74 28.06 38.66
C GLN A 413 -11.18 26.67 38.43
N SER A 414 -11.90 25.76 37.76
CA SER A 414 -11.34 24.43 37.47
C SER A 414 -10.13 24.47 36.53
N LEU A 415 -10.11 25.39 35.56
CA LEU A 415 -8.93 25.64 34.73
C LEU A 415 -7.79 26.26 35.56
N ALA A 416 -8.06 27.29 36.35
CA ALA A 416 -7.07 27.92 37.22
C ALA A 416 -6.51 26.93 38.25
N GLU A 417 -7.34 26.12 38.90
CA GLU A 417 -6.95 25.04 39.80
C GLU A 417 -6.06 24.02 39.09
N ARG A 418 -6.34 23.70 37.83
CA ARG A 418 -5.50 22.80 37.03
C ARG A 418 -4.14 23.44 36.74
N HIS A 419 -4.10 24.72 36.35
CA HIS A 419 -2.84 25.45 36.13
C HIS A 419 -2.02 25.60 37.42
N ILE A 420 -2.67 25.89 38.55
CA ILE A 420 -2.02 25.98 39.87
C ILE A 420 -1.43 24.63 40.26
N LYS A 421 -2.21 23.54 40.15
CA LYS A 421 -1.71 22.18 40.44
C LYS A 421 -0.51 21.79 39.57
N LEU A 422 -0.53 22.15 38.28
CA LEU A 422 0.60 21.89 37.38
C LEU A 422 1.81 22.74 37.77
N SER A 423 1.62 24.02 38.11
CA SER A 423 2.69 24.90 38.55
C SER A 423 3.31 24.46 39.88
N ASP A 424 2.50 24.06 40.87
CA ASP A 424 2.98 23.51 42.14
C ASP A 424 3.80 22.24 41.91
N LYS A 425 3.37 21.40 40.96
CA LYS A 425 4.07 20.17 40.60
C LYS A 425 5.38 20.44 39.87
N GLU A 426 5.43 21.43 38.99
CA GLU A 426 6.67 21.89 38.34
C GLU A 426 7.70 22.35 39.37
N VAL A 427 7.26 23.11 40.39
CA VAL A 427 8.12 23.52 41.52
C VAL A 427 8.63 22.30 42.31
N GLN A 428 7.76 21.33 42.60
CA GLN A 428 8.15 20.09 43.29
C GLN A 428 9.14 19.25 42.48
N LEU A 429 8.89 19.08 41.17
CA LEU A 429 9.76 18.35 40.26
C LEU A 429 11.13 19.02 40.12
N PHE A 430 11.15 20.36 40.05
CA PHE A 430 12.38 21.14 40.04
C PHE A 430 13.21 20.98 41.32
N GLN A 431 12.55 20.90 42.49
CA GLN A 431 13.25 20.63 43.75
C GLN A 431 13.78 19.20 43.82
N ALA A 432 13.01 18.22 43.34
CA ALA A 432 13.40 16.82 43.33
C ALA A 432 14.59 16.53 42.37
N SER A 433 14.61 17.17 41.20
CA SER A 433 15.65 16.95 40.17
C SER A 433 17.06 17.41 40.58
N ARG A 434 17.18 18.23 41.64
CA ARG A 434 18.45 18.70 42.22
C ARG A 434 18.97 17.84 43.37
N SER A 435 18.23 16.83 43.81
CA SER A 435 18.72 15.90 44.84
C SER A 435 19.87 15.04 44.27
N PRO A 436 20.98 14.85 45.01
CA PRO A 436 22.13 14.09 44.51
C PRO A 436 21.73 12.64 44.22
N ILE A 437 21.99 12.20 42.98
CA ILE A 437 21.75 10.82 42.52
C ILE A 437 22.63 9.88 43.34
N ASN A 438 22.02 8.88 43.98
CA ASN A 438 22.67 7.99 44.94
C ASN A 438 23.65 7.02 44.24
N VAL A 439 24.86 6.83 44.78
CA VAL A 439 26.06 6.39 44.02
C VAL A 439 26.16 4.86 43.80
N MET A 440 25.11 4.08 44.06
CA MET A 440 25.17 2.60 43.93
C MET A 440 24.58 2.06 42.61
N SER A 441 25.27 1.10 41.99
CA SER A 441 25.00 0.60 40.62
C SER A 441 23.59 0.03 40.38
N GLU A 442 23.00 -0.65 41.36
CA GLU A 442 21.65 -1.24 41.24
C GLU A 442 20.53 -0.19 41.37
N VAL A 443 20.80 0.94 42.02
CA VAL A 443 19.85 2.04 42.23
C VAL A 443 19.69 2.87 40.95
N ARG A 444 20.75 2.99 40.13
CA ARG A 444 20.73 3.82 38.91
C ARG A 444 19.73 3.37 37.84
N ASP A 445 19.53 2.06 37.65
CA ASP A 445 18.52 1.52 36.73
C ASP A 445 17.11 1.91 37.19
N ILE A 446 16.85 1.85 38.51
CA ILE A 446 15.59 2.30 39.11
C ILE A 446 15.41 3.81 38.88
N ASP A 447 16.44 4.62 39.13
CA ASP A 447 16.39 6.08 38.95
C ASP A 447 16.08 6.47 37.50
N CYS A 448 16.74 5.85 36.51
CA CYS A 448 16.49 6.15 35.10
C CYS A 448 15.05 5.82 34.69
N ARG A 449 14.51 4.69 35.19
CA ARG A 449 13.11 4.29 34.94
C ARG A 449 12.12 5.22 35.60
N GLU A 450 12.40 5.63 36.83
CA GLU A 450 11.55 6.52 37.60
C GLU A 450 11.47 7.91 36.95
N ILE A 451 12.61 8.49 36.55
CA ILE A 451 12.63 9.76 35.81
C ILE A 451 11.87 9.63 34.48
N ALA A 452 12.09 8.54 33.73
CA ALA A 452 11.34 8.29 32.50
C ALA A 452 9.83 8.19 32.74
N SER A 453 9.40 7.55 33.83
CA SER A 453 8.00 7.49 34.24
C SER A 453 7.46 8.89 34.57
N GLN A 454 8.20 9.68 35.35
CA GLN A 454 7.82 11.05 35.71
C GLN A 454 7.63 11.94 34.48
N ILE A 455 8.54 11.88 33.50
CA ILE A 455 8.39 12.60 32.23
C ILE A 455 7.09 12.17 31.52
N ASN A 456 6.85 10.87 31.41
CA ASN A 456 5.67 10.36 30.70
C ASN A 456 4.35 10.73 31.41
N VAL A 457 4.33 10.72 32.74
CA VAL A 457 3.19 11.16 33.56
C VAL A 457 2.98 12.66 33.39
N TYR A 458 4.03 13.47 33.49
CA TYR A 458 3.96 14.92 33.32
C TYR A 458 3.42 15.31 31.94
N ILE A 459 3.94 14.72 30.85
CA ILE A 459 3.40 14.96 29.48
C ILE A 459 1.90 14.63 29.42
N THR A 460 1.47 13.55 30.06
CA THR A 460 0.07 13.09 30.01
C THR A 460 -0.85 13.99 30.84
N GLU A 461 -0.40 14.49 31.99
CA GLU A 461 -1.16 15.37 32.88
C GLU A 461 -1.33 16.78 32.31
N VAL A 462 -0.25 17.35 31.75
CA VAL A 462 -0.30 18.63 31.03
C VAL A 462 -1.24 18.51 29.84
N GLY A 463 -1.11 17.45 29.04
CA GLY A 463 -1.96 17.24 27.86
C GLY A 463 -1.92 18.44 26.93
N ASN A 464 -3.07 19.06 26.68
CA ASN A 464 -3.23 20.23 25.82
C ASN A 464 -3.44 21.54 26.59
N VAL A 465 -3.18 21.57 27.90
CA VAL A 465 -3.50 22.73 28.75
C VAL A 465 -2.68 23.97 28.39
N TYR A 466 -1.43 23.78 27.97
CA TYR A 466 -0.53 24.88 27.60
C TYR A 466 -0.53 25.20 26.10
N GLU A 467 -1.31 24.46 25.30
CA GLU A 467 -1.36 24.65 23.85
C GLU A 467 -1.89 26.05 23.50
N GLY A 468 -1.13 26.80 22.70
CA GLY A 468 -1.47 28.16 22.28
C GLY A 468 -0.87 29.29 23.14
N ASP A 469 -0.24 28.97 24.27
CA ASP A 469 0.51 29.92 25.11
C ASP A 469 2.03 29.64 25.04
N PRO A 470 2.82 30.45 24.31
CA PRO A 470 4.26 30.26 24.18
C PRO A 470 5.03 30.31 25.51
N HIS A 471 4.57 31.08 26.50
CA HIS A 471 5.24 31.18 27.79
C HIS A 471 5.07 29.90 28.60
N LEU A 472 3.82 29.41 28.72
CA LEU A 472 3.55 28.17 29.45
C LEU A 472 4.16 26.97 28.75
N MET A 473 4.14 26.92 27.40
CA MET A 473 4.87 25.91 26.65
C MET A 473 6.36 25.98 26.91
N SER A 474 6.94 27.17 27.01
CA SER A 474 8.38 27.33 27.27
C SER A 474 8.78 26.83 28.66
N VAL A 475 7.96 27.10 29.68
CA VAL A 475 8.17 26.59 31.03
C VAL A 475 8.05 25.07 31.07
N MET A 476 7.07 24.49 30.38
CA MET A 476 6.94 23.03 30.26
C MET A 476 8.14 22.40 29.57
N MET A 477 8.59 22.97 28.45
CA MET A 477 9.78 22.49 27.73
C MET A 477 11.02 22.58 28.61
N LEU A 478 11.20 23.67 29.36
CA LEU A 478 12.30 23.80 30.30
C LEU A 478 12.32 22.64 31.32
N HIS A 479 11.19 22.35 31.97
CA HIS A 479 11.10 21.25 32.92
C HIS A 479 11.30 19.87 32.27
N LEU A 480 10.73 19.64 31.09
CA LEU A 480 10.93 18.40 30.34
C LEU A 480 12.40 18.15 30.02
N PHE A 481 13.11 19.18 29.57
CA PHE A 481 14.52 19.06 29.23
C PHE A 481 15.40 18.91 30.48
N GLU A 482 15.07 19.52 31.63
CA GLU A 482 15.78 19.26 32.89
C GLU A 482 15.65 17.80 33.34
N LEU A 483 14.42 17.27 33.33
CA LEU A 483 14.16 15.86 33.64
C LEU A 483 14.86 14.94 32.63
N TRP A 484 14.83 15.30 31.35
CA TRP A 484 15.53 14.55 30.31
C TRP A 484 17.04 14.57 30.52
N VAL A 485 17.66 15.70 30.91
CA VAL A 485 19.08 15.77 31.24
C VAL A 485 19.43 14.89 32.43
N ALA A 486 18.60 14.87 33.47
CA ALA A 486 18.78 13.96 34.61
C ALA A 486 18.69 12.48 34.18
N MET A 487 17.72 12.16 33.31
CA MET A 487 17.56 10.82 32.73
C MET A 487 18.78 10.44 31.86
N ASP A 488 19.25 11.33 30.98
CA ASP A 488 20.37 11.11 30.08
C ASP A 488 21.67 10.89 30.85
N ARG A 489 21.96 11.71 31.87
CA ARG A 489 23.12 11.51 32.77
C ARG A 489 23.10 10.13 33.42
N THR A 490 21.93 9.71 33.90
CA THR A 490 21.74 8.40 34.53
C THR A 490 21.93 7.28 33.51
N ALA A 491 21.27 7.36 32.34
CA ALA A 491 21.39 6.37 31.27
C ALA A 491 22.83 6.24 30.76
N VAL A 492 23.53 7.36 30.56
CA VAL A 492 24.94 7.42 30.14
C VAL A 492 25.88 6.84 31.21
N SER A 493 25.56 7.01 32.50
CA SER A 493 26.34 6.41 33.59
C SER A 493 26.21 4.88 33.62
N ILE A 494 25.04 4.34 33.27
CA ILE A 494 24.78 2.90 33.19
C ILE A 494 25.36 2.32 31.89
N CYS A 495 25.21 3.05 30.78
CA CYS A 495 25.64 2.64 29.44
C CYS A 495 26.52 3.71 28.80
N PRO A 496 27.85 3.67 29.05
CA PRO A 496 28.80 4.64 28.50
C PRO A 496 28.78 4.72 26.96
N LEU A 497 28.36 3.64 26.27
CA LEU A 497 28.21 3.59 24.81
C LEU A 497 27.28 4.70 24.27
N LEU A 498 26.30 5.17 25.06
CA LEU A 498 25.43 6.27 24.69
C LEU A 498 26.21 7.58 24.44
N ARG A 499 27.40 7.75 25.05
CA ARG A 499 28.23 8.96 24.87
C ARG A 499 28.68 9.17 23.44
N ASP A 500 28.90 8.07 22.72
CA ASP A 500 29.39 8.07 21.36
C ASP A 500 28.30 8.47 20.34
N TYR A 501 27.02 8.46 20.73
CA TYR A 501 25.90 8.71 19.83
C TYR A 501 25.28 10.08 20.06
N HIS A 502 24.88 10.74 18.96
CA HIS A 502 24.25 12.05 19.02
C HIS A 502 22.91 11.96 19.80
N PRO A 503 22.65 12.82 20.81
CA PRO A 503 21.46 12.79 21.66
C PRO A 503 20.16 13.25 20.97
N VAL A 504 20.22 13.47 19.65
CA VAL A 504 19.21 14.11 18.80
C VAL A 504 18.97 15.59 19.08
N PHE A 505 18.92 16.00 20.35
CA PHE A 505 18.72 17.41 20.72
C PHE A 505 20.01 18.22 20.59
N THR A 506 19.90 19.43 20.02
CA THR A 506 20.98 20.42 19.95
C THR A 506 20.65 21.59 20.88
N PRO A 507 21.65 22.32 21.42
CA PRO A 507 21.39 23.49 22.25
C PRO A 507 20.45 24.51 21.60
N SER A 508 20.56 24.66 20.28
CA SER A 508 19.81 25.61 19.47
C SER A 508 18.29 25.35 19.42
N ILE A 509 17.83 24.13 19.69
CA ILE A 509 16.39 23.83 19.69
C ILE A 509 15.64 24.60 20.79
N LEU A 510 16.36 25.01 21.84
CA LEU A 510 15.81 25.71 23.00
C LEU A 510 16.00 27.23 22.94
N ASP A 511 16.61 27.77 21.88
CA ASP A 511 16.81 29.23 21.74
C ASP A 511 15.49 29.98 21.56
N VAL A 512 14.44 29.25 21.14
CA VAL A 512 13.12 29.79 20.83
C VAL A 512 12.22 29.95 22.06
N LEU A 513 12.65 29.46 23.23
CA LEU A 513 11.87 29.56 24.47
C LEU A 513 11.66 31.02 24.87
N GLN A 514 10.54 31.27 25.56
CA GLN A 514 10.12 32.59 26.04
C GLN A 514 9.93 32.55 27.57
N LEU A 515 11.02 32.65 28.31
CA LEU A 515 11.07 32.50 29.77
C LEU A 515 11.05 33.88 30.46
N PRO A 516 9.97 34.24 31.18
CA PRO A 516 9.85 35.55 31.81
C PRO A 516 10.91 35.83 32.89
N LYS A 517 11.33 34.79 33.63
CA LYS A 517 12.19 34.92 34.82
C LYS A 517 13.65 34.68 34.48
N LEU A 518 14.54 35.49 35.03
CA LEU A 518 15.99 35.31 34.89
C LEU A 518 16.48 33.98 35.48
N ALA A 519 15.87 33.51 36.57
CA ALA A 519 16.17 32.20 37.15
C ALA A 519 15.94 31.05 36.14
N ASP A 520 14.91 31.16 35.31
CA ASP A 520 14.59 30.17 34.28
C ASP A 520 15.56 30.26 33.08
N MET A 521 16.01 31.46 32.72
CA MET A 521 17.09 31.64 31.73
C MET A 521 18.41 30.98 32.17
N ASN A 522 18.74 31.06 33.46
CA ASN A 522 19.92 30.39 34.02
C ASN A 522 19.78 28.87 34.02
N ARG A 523 18.57 28.36 34.30
CA ARG A 523 18.25 26.92 34.16
C ARG A 523 18.41 26.46 32.72
N LEU A 524 17.89 27.24 31.76
CA LEU A 524 18.04 26.97 30.32
C LEU A 524 19.51 26.88 29.91
N ARG A 525 20.35 27.83 30.36
CA ARG A 525 21.81 27.79 30.10
C ARG A 525 22.45 26.48 30.55
N ALA A 526 22.13 26.01 31.76
CA ALA A 526 22.69 24.76 32.27
C ALA A 526 22.31 23.54 31.41
N ILE A 527 21.10 23.52 30.85
CA ILE A 527 20.65 22.47 29.91
C ILE A 527 21.43 22.57 28.60
N GLN A 528 21.56 23.78 28.05
CA GLN A 528 22.27 24.01 26.79
C GLN A 528 23.75 23.67 26.89
N ASP A 529 24.40 23.99 28.00
CA ASP A 529 25.81 23.63 28.25
C ASP A 529 25.98 22.12 28.34
N TYR A 530 25.03 21.42 28.98
CA TYR A 530 25.02 19.96 28.98
C TYR A 530 24.85 19.38 27.57
N LEU A 531 23.89 19.88 26.79
CA LEU A 531 23.67 19.43 25.41
C LEU A 531 24.90 19.70 24.54
N ARG A 532 25.51 20.87 24.66
CA ARG A 532 26.72 21.26 23.92
C ARG A 532 27.87 20.31 24.24
N SER A 533 28.14 20.09 25.52
CA SER A 533 29.12 19.10 25.98
C SER A 533 28.84 17.69 25.45
N ARG A 534 27.57 17.26 25.45
CA ARG A 534 27.18 15.94 24.93
C ARG A 534 27.41 15.82 23.42
N VAL A 535 27.07 16.84 22.64
CA VAL A 535 27.27 16.88 21.18
C VAL A 535 28.77 16.93 20.85
N ASP A 536 29.54 17.77 21.53
CA ASP A 536 30.99 17.94 21.29
C ASP A 536 31.80 16.69 21.65
N THR A 537 31.32 15.91 22.62
CA THR A 537 31.93 14.62 22.98
C THR A 537 31.69 13.53 21.93
N CYS A 538 30.66 13.68 21.08
CA CYS A 538 30.35 12.68 20.06
C CYS A 538 31.33 12.81 18.87
N PRO A 539 31.78 11.70 18.27
CA PRO A 539 32.56 11.77 17.05
C PRO A 539 31.78 12.47 15.92
N PRO A 540 32.46 13.21 15.02
CA PRO A 540 31.79 13.94 13.96
C PRO A 540 31.02 12.99 13.02
N ARG A 541 29.81 13.40 12.63
CA ARG A 541 28.88 12.64 11.76
C ARG A 541 28.35 11.33 12.35
N THR A 542 28.42 11.13 13.67
CA THR A 542 27.86 9.93 14.29
C THR A 542 26.33 9.97 14.26
N PRO A 543 25.65 8.88 13.84
CA PRO A 543 24.20 8.81 13.84
C PRO A 543 23.63 8.86 15.27
N SER A 544 22.32 9.12 15.39
CA SER A 544 21.61 8.91 16.65
C SER A 544 21.24 7.43 16.85
N ILE A 545 20.86 7.07 18.07
CA ILE A 545 20.39 5.72 18.42
C ILE A 545 19.07 5.31 17.73
N PHE A 546 18.42 6.24 17.03
CA PHE A 546 17.17 6.03 16.31
C PHE A 546 17.37 5.77 14.81
N ARG A 547 18.63 5.61 14.35
CA ARG A 547 18.98 5.32 12.96
C ARG A 547 19.65 3.97 12.81
N ALA A 548 19.25 3.25 11.76
CA ALA A 548 19.89 2.02 11.32
C ALA A 548 21.15 2.35 10.50
N ALA A 549 22.26 2.61 11.16
CA ALA A 549 23.54 2.99 10.53
C ALA A 549 24.47 1.78 10.27
N GLY A 550 23.89 0.66 9.83
CA GLY A 550 24.64 -0.57 9.57
C GLY A 550 25.43 -1.05 10.79
N ALA A 551 26.70 -1.38 10.60
CA ALA A 551 27.60 -1.84 11.67
C ALA A 551 27.82 -0.80 12.79
N ASN A 552 27.61 0.49 12.51
CA ASN A 552 27.71 1.59 13.47
C ASN A 552 26.38 1.90 14.15
N ALA A 553 25.31 1.15 13.90
CA ALA A 553 24.05 1.31 14.63
C ALA A 553 24.25 0.97 16.12
N PHE A 554 23.60 1.74 16.99
CA PHE A 554 23.72 1.58 18.45
C PHE A 554 23.38 0.16 18.90
N ALA A 555 22.28 -0.39 18.39
CA ALA A 555 21.83 -1.75 18.69
C ALA A 555 22.90 -2.81 18.36
N VAL A 556 23.64 -2.63 17.26
CA VAL A 556 24.69 -3.58 16.81
C VAL A 556 25.92 -3.49 17.70
N ARG A 557 26.38 -2.27 18.04
CA ARG A 557 27.51 -2.08 18.97
C ARG A 557 27.17 -2.60 20.36
N PHE A 558 25.95 -2.35 20.86
CA PHE A 558 25.48 -2.86 22.14
C PHE A 558 25.42 -4.40 22.14
N TYR A 559 24.87 -5.00 21.09
CA TYR A 559 24.84 -6.46 20.91
C TYR A 559 26.25 -7.08 20.97
N ARG A 560 27.23 -6.47 20.28
CA ARG A 560 28.63 -6.95 20.27
C ARG A 560 29.31 -6.87 21.64
N GLN A 561 28.85 -5.99 22.53
CA GLN A 561 29.38 -5.86 23.89
C GLN A 561 28.63 -6.73 24.92
N SER A 562 27.52 -7.39 24.53
CA SER A 562 26.67 -8.15 25.45
C SER A 562 26.75 -9.67 25.22
N ASP A 563 27.43 -10.38 26.12
CA ASP A 563 27.49 -11.85 26.10
C ASP A 563 26.12 -12.52 26.26
N ALA A 564 25.21 -11.87 26.98
CA ALA A 564 23.84 -12.35 27.15
C ALA A 564 23.07 -12.32 25.82
N MET A 565 23.18 -11.24 25.06
CA MET A 565 22.52 -11.14 23.75
C MET A 565 23.15 -12.06 22.71
N GLN A 566 24.48 -12.23 22.72
CA GLN A 566 25.15 -13.19 21.84
C GLN A 566 24.78 -14.65 22.16
N ARG A 567 24.60 -14.99 23.45
CA ARG A 567 24.03 -16.28 23.85
C ARG A 567 22.60 -16.44 23.35
N LEU A 568 21.75 -15.42 23.50
CA LEU A 568 20.38 -15.46 23.00
C LEU A 568 20.34 -15.63 21.47
N SER A 569 21.19 -14.93 20.72
CA SER A 569 21.27 -15.10 19.27
C SER A 569 21.63 -16.53 18.87
N ARG A 570 22.59 -17.16 19.57
CA ARG A 570 22.93 -18.57 19.37
C ARG A 570 21.74 -19.47 19.67
N THR A 571 21.08 -19.29 20.81
CA THR A 571 19.88 -20.06 21.17
C THR A 571 18.78 -19.95 20.11
N ILE A 572 18.51 -18.74 19.58
CA ILE A 572 17.49 -18.57 18.53
C ILE A 572 17.89 -19.29 17.24
N ARG A 573 19.18 -19.27 16.88
CA ARG A 573 19.71 -19.98 15.71
C ARG A 573 19.62 -21.49 15.89
N ASP A 574 20.00 -22.01 17.05
CA ASP A 574 19.92 -23.44 17.38
C ASP A 574 18.46 -23.94 17.35
N ASP A 575 17.52 -23.16 17.89
CA ASP A 575 16.08 -23.44 17.82
C ASP A 575 15.55 -23.40 16.38
N SER A 576 16.03 -22.46 15.57
CA SER A 576 15.68 -22.38 14.14
C SER A 576 16.20 -23.60 13.39
N GLU A 577 17.42 -24.04 13.68
CA GLU A 577 18.02 -25.23 13.06
C GLU A 577 17.32 -26.51 13.51
N ALA A 578 16.98 -26.64 14.79
CA ALA A 578 16.19 -27.77 15.28
C ALA A 578 14.82 -27.86 14.58
N ALA A 579 14.15 -26.73 14.38
CA ALA A 579 12.90 -26.65 13.62
C ALA A 579 13.09 -26.98 12.12
N ARG A 580 14.21 -26.56 11.52
CA ARG A 580 14.62 -26.92 10.15
C ARG A 580 14.79 -28.43 10.02
N GLN A 581 15.53 -29.07 10.93
CA GLN A 581 15.76 -30.52 10.93
C GLN A 581 14.48 -31.33 11.18
N GLN A 582 13.59 -30.84 12.04
CA GLN A 582 12.26 -31.45 12.20
C GLN A 582 11.45 -31.37 10.90
N LYS A 583 11.51 -30.23 10.20
CA LYS A 583 10.81 -30.05 8.92
C LYS A 583 11.37 -30.95 7.82
N MET A 584 12.69 -31.18 7.77
CA MET A 584 13.30 -32.16 6.85
C MET A 584 12.80 -33.59 7.09
N ARG A 585 12.62 -34.00 8.35
CA ARG A 585 12.05 -35.33 8.67
C ARG A 585 10.59 -35.44 8.25
N GLU A 586 9.80 -34.37 8.42
CA GLU A 586 8.43 -34.29 7.92
C GLU A 586 8.38 -34.39 6.39
N LEU A 587 9.28 -33.69 5.69
CA LEU A 587 9.39 -33.72 4.23
C LEU A 587 9.64 -35.13 3.69
N ARG A 588 10.63 -35.84 4.25
CA ARG A 588 10.94 -37.22 3.84
C ARG A 588 9.73 -38.14 3.99
N ARG A 589 9.01 -38.06 5.12
CA ARG A 589 7.79 -38.85 5.35
C ARG A 589 6.70 -38.58 4.30
N LEU A 590 6.54 -37.32 3.90
CA LEU A 590 5.56 -36.93 2.88
C LEU A 590 5.98 -37.37 1.47
N GLN A 591 7.28 -37.34 1.17
CA GLN A 591 7.83 -37.87 -0.08
C GLN A 591 7.65 -39.38 -0.19
N ASP A 592 7.94 -40.13 0.88
CA ASP A 592 7.72 -41.58 0.93
C ASP A 592 6.24 -41.93 0.72
N ARG A 593 5.33 -41.17 1.37
CA ARG A 593 3.88 -41.35 1.20
C ARG A 593 3.43 -41.03 -0.22
N TYR A 594 4.01 -40.00 -0.85
CA TYR A 594 3.72 -39.65 -2.24
C TYR A 594 4.13 -40.78 -3.18
N SER A 595 5.35 -41.30 -3.06
CA SER A 595 5.85 -42.41 -3.87
C SER A 595 5.02 -43.68 -3.67
N GLN A 596 4.62 -43.98 -2.44
CA GLN A 596 3.72 -45.09 -2.14
C GLN A 596 2.37 -44.92 -2.86
N LEU A 597 1.74 -43.74 -2.75
CA LEU A 597 0.45 -43.47 -3.39
C LEU A 597 0.54 -43.55 -4.92
N SER A 598 1.63 -43.06 -5.52
CA SER A 598 1.84 -43.17 -6.97
C SER A 598 1.93 -44.62 -7.42
N ALA A 599 2.72 -45.46 -6.74
CA ALA A 599 2.80 -46.89 -7.05
C ALA A 599 1.44 -47.61 -6.89
N GLU A 600 0.66 -47.26 -5.85
CA GLU A 600 -0.70 -47.81 -5.66
C GLU A 600 -1.70 -47.34 -6.73
N ILE A 601 -1.51 -46.15 -7.31
CA ILE A 601 -2.34 -45.62 -8.41
C ILE A 601 -2.02 -46.35 -9.71
N ASP A 602 -0.73 -46.54 -10.01
CA ASP A 602 -0.27 -47.20 -11.24
C ASP A 602 -0.70 -48.67 -11.29
N ALA A 603 -0.73 -49.33 -10.13
CA ALA A 603 -1.20 -50.71 -9.99
C ALA A 603 -2.73 -50.89 -10.06
N ALA A 604 -3.52 -49.80 -10.00
CA ALA A 604 -4.97 -49.87 -9.89
C ALA A 604 -5.70 -49.55 -11.20
N SER A 605 -6.68 -50.38 -11.57
CA SER A 605 -7.64 -50.09 -12.63
C SER A 605 -8.80 -49.22 -12.11
N CYS A 606 -9.21 -48.22 -12.88
CA CYS A 606 -10.34 -47.37 -12.51
C CYS A 606 -11.67 -48.05 -12.87
N GLU A 607 -12.47 -48.44 -11.88
CA GLU A 607 -13.78 -49.10 -12.08
C GLU A 607 -14.93 -48.14 -12.44
N CYS A 608 -14.61 -46.90 -12.77
CA CYS A 608 -15.58 -45.86 -12.98
C CYS A 608 -16.13 -45.88 -14.42
N LYS A 609 -17.44 -46.12 -14.62
CA LYS A 609 -18.11 -45.91 -15.91
C LYS A 609 -18.11 -44.41 -16.29
N GLU A 610 -18.13 -44.13 -17.60
CA GLU A 610 -18.13 -42.81 -18.26
C GLU A 610 -18.75 -41.70 -17.38
N TRP A 611 -17.91 -40.76 -16.95
CA TRP A 611 -18.31 -39.64 -16.14
C TRP A 611 -19.09 -38.61 -16.96
N THR A 612 -20.40 -38.52 -16.73
CA THR A 612 -21.14 -37.32 -17.12
C THR A 612 -20.80 -36.17 -16.16
N VAL A 613 -20.26 -35.08 -16.73
CA VAL A 613 -19.87 -33.86 -16.01
C VAL A 613 -21.03 -33.33 -15.16
N GLY A 614 -20.80 -33.23 -13.85
CA GLY A 614 -21.78 -32.79 -12.84
C GLY A 614 -21.97 -33.76 -11.67
N GLN A 615 -21.57 -35.03 -11.83
CA GLN A 615 -21.48 -35.95 -10.70
C GLN A 615 -20.13 -35.82 -9.99
N LYS A 616 -20.16 -35.71 -8.65
CA LYS A 616 -18.96 -35.80 -7.81
C LYS A 616 -18.26 -37.13 -8.10
N ARG A 617 -16.91 -37.11 -8.20
CA ARG A 617 -16.08 -38.34 -8.23
C ARG A 617 -16.65 -39.34 -7.21
N PRO A 618 -16.83 -40.63 -7.57
CA PRO A 618 -17.49 -41.56 -6.69
C PRO A 618 -16.59 -41.73 -5.48
N ARG A 619 -17.16 -41.57 -4.28
CA ARG A 619 -16.42 -41.72 -3.03
C ARG A 619 -15.84 -43.13 -2.82
N LYS A 620 -16.15 -44.08 -3.70
CA LYS A 620 -15.87 -45.51 -3.56
C LYS A 620 -14.79 -46.06 -4.51
N CYS A 621 -14.32 -45.31 -5.51
CA CYS A 621 -13.25 -45.80 -6.38
C CYS A 621 -11.90 -45.71 -5.66
N GLY A 622 -11.23 -46.86 -5.48
CA GLY A 622 -9.95 -46.95 -4.78
C GLY A 622 -8.83 -46.14 -5.43
N ARG A 623 -8.77 -46.07 -6.77
CA ARG A 623 -7.78 -45.26 -7.49
C ARG A 623 -8.02 -43.76 -7.34
N CYS A 624 -9.25 -43.29 -7.58
CA CYS A 624 -9.61 -41.87 -7.48
C CYS A 624 -9.56 -41.32 -6.04
N ILE A 625 -9.62 -42.17 -5.01
CA ILE A 625 -9.36 -41.76 -3.62
C ILE A 625 -7.88 -41.48 -3.42
N ARG A 626 -7.01 -42.40 -3.86
CA ARG A 626 -5.56 -42.27 -3.74
C ARG A 626 -5.00 -41.10 -4.53
N GLU A 627 -5.50 -40.85 -5.74
CA GLU A 627 -5.17 -39.63 -6.50
C GLU A 627 -5.48 -38.37 -5.71
N ARG A 628 -6.67 -38.28 -5.10
CA ARG A 628 -7.05 -37.13 -4.26
C ARG A 628 -6.19 -37.01 -3.02
N GLU A 629 -5.86 -38.13 -2.38
CA GLU A 629 -4.97 -38.13 -1.23
C GLU A 629 -3.59 -37.59 -1.61
N ARG A 630 -3.00 -38.12 -2.70
CA ARG A 630 -1.72 -37.70 -3.24
C ARG A 630 -1.70 -36.20 -3.58
N ASP A 631 -2.72 -35.74 -4.30
CA ASP A 631 -2.85 -34.34 -4.73
C ASP A 631 -3.15 -33.38 -3.54
N SER A 632 -3.60 -33.93 -2.40
CA SER A 632 -3.85 -33.17 -1.17
C SER A 632 -2.64 -33.05 -0.26
N LEU A 633 -1.56 -33.80 -0.50
CA LEU A 633 -0.35 -33.75 0.30
C LEU A 633 0.30 -32.37 0.18
N LYS A 634 0.44 -31.70 1.33
CA LYS A 634 1.07 -30.39 1.46
C LYS A 634 1.95 -30.36 2.69
N ILE A 635 3.05 -29.63 2.61
CA ILE A 635 3.95 -29.35 3.72
C ILE A 635 3.90 -27.87 4.04
N ARG A 636 3.72 -27.53 5.31
CA ARG A 636 3.85 -26.14 5.77
C ARG A 636 5.33 -25.78 5.83
N ILE A 637 5.75 -24.72 5.16
CA ILE A 637 7.15 -24.33 5.07
C ILE A 637 7.74 -23.96 6.44
N HIS A 638 9.06 -24.10 6.56
CA HIS A 638 9.85 -23.49 7.61
C HIS A 638 10.42 -22.17 7.11
N GLU A 639 10.38 -21.14 7.95
CA GLU A 639 11.01 -19.85 7.69
C GLU A 639 11.97 -19.57 8.84
N GLY A 640 13.22 -19.20 8.52
CA GLY A 640 14.25 -18.92 9.52
C GLY A 640 13.81 -17.88 10.57
N PHE A 641 14.30 -18.02 11.81
CA PHE A 641 13.86 -17.16 12.91
C PHE A 641 14.58 -15.80 12.96
N LEU A 642 15.77 -15.71 12.37
CA LEU A 642 16.54 -14.47 12.24
C LEU A 642 16.89 -14.22 10.78
N PRO A 643 17.12 -12.94 10.39
CA PRO A 643 17.68 -12.61 9.09
C PRO A 643 19.09 -13.17 8.90
N ASP A 644 19.48 -13.45 7.65
CA ASP A 644 20.85 -13.86 7.30
C ASP A 644 21.86 -12.71 7.47
N ASP A 645 21.42 -11.47 7.26
CA ASP A 645 22.25 -10.29 7.49
C ASP A 645 22.54 -10.13 8.99
N GLU A 646 23.81 -10.29 9.36
CA GLU A 646 24.25 -10.26 10.75
C GLU A 646 23.92 -8.93 11.44
N THR A 647 23.94 -7.83 10.69
CA THR A 647 23.63 -6.49 11.22
C THR A 647 22.16 -6.41 11.64
N THR A 648 21.25 -6.78 10.73
CA THR A 648 19.80 -6.78 11.00
C THR A 648 19.44 -7.82 12.06
N ALA A 649 20.09 -8.98 12.07
CA ALA A 649 19.91 -9.99 13.11
C ALA A 649 20.33 -9.47 14.49
N ALA A 650 21.49 -8.81 14.60
CA ALA A 650 21.94 -8.19 15.84
C ALA A 650 20.98 -7.10 16.33
N MET A 651 20.47 -6.25 15.42
CA MET A 651 19.45 -5.26 15.76
C MET A 651 18.16 -5.90 16.28
N LEU A 652 17.69 -6.97 15.63
CA LEU A 652 16.48 -7.68 16.03
C LEU A 652 16.64 -8.34 17.42
N VAL A 653 17.79 -8.97 17.68
CA VAL A 653 18.10 -9.56 19.00
C VAL A 653 18.18 -8.48 20.08
N PHE A 654 18.79 -7.33 19.77
CA PHE A 654 18.80 -6.19 20.66
C PHE A 654 17.36 -5.73 20.99
N GLU A 655 16.48 -5.60 20.02
CA GLU A 655 15.09 -5.17 20.29
C GLU A 655 14.28 -6.18 21.13
N LEU A 656 14.59 -7.48 21.02
CA LEU A 656 13.97 -8.56 21.81
C LEU A 656 14.42 -8.55 23.28
N ALA A 657 15.70 -8.26 23.52
CA ALA A 657 16.34 -8.44 24.83
C ALA A 657 16.94 -7.17 25.45
N LYS A 658 16.65 -5.98 24.90
CA LYS A 658 17.14 -4.71 25.44
C LYS A 658 16.76 -4.54 26.92
N PRO A 659 17.63 -3.96 27.75
CA PRO A 659 17.29 -3.63 29.14
C PRO A 659 16.12 -2.65 29.27
N VAL A 660 15.39 -2.75 30.39
CA VAL A 660 14.18 -1.94 30.63
C VAL A 660 14.49 -0.44 30.69
N TYR A 661 15.51 0.02 31.43
CA TYR A 661 15.87 1.45 31.45
C TYR A 661 16.17 1.99 30.06
N LEU A 662 16.85 1.21 29.22
CA LEU A 662 17.26 1.65 27.89
C LEU A 662 16.06 1.71 26.93
N SER A 663 15.10 0.80 27.10
CA SER A 663 13.81 0.88 26.40
C SER A 663 13.04 2.13 26.81
N MET A 664 12.92 2.40 28.11
CA MET A 664 12.22 3.58 28.63
C MET A 664 12.91 4.88 28.23
N TYR A 665 14.24 4.95 28.29
CA TYR A 665 15.03 6.09 27.83
C TYR A 665 14.79 6.38 26.34
N ARG A 666 14.82 5.34 25.48
CA ARG A 666 14.55 5.48 24.04
C ARG A 666 13.13 5.95 23.76
N ASP A 667 12.14 5.33 24.40
CA ASP A 667 10.74 5.67 24.19
C ASP A 667 10.42 7.08 24.69
N THR A 668 10.92 7.47 25.87
CA THR A 668 10.71 8.82 26.43
C THR A 668 11.41 9.89 25.60
N THR A 669 12.66 9.65 25.18
CA THR A 669 13.40 10.57 24.30
C THR A 669 12.72 10.71 22.94
N TRP A 670 12.26 9.59 22.36
CA TRP A 670 11.50 9.59 21.11
C TRP A 670 10.16 10.30 21.25
N ARG A 671 9.47 10.15 22.40
CA ARG A 671 8.23 10.85 22.72
C ARG A 671 8.42 12.36 22.73
N ILE A 672 9.43 12.87 23.45
CA ILE A 672 9.74 14.31 23.47
C ILE A 672 10.01 14.81 22.05
N LEU A 673 10.87 14.11 21.33
CA LEU A 673 11.26 14.46 19.97
C LEU A 673 10.08 14.46 19.00
N LYS A 674 9.23 13.43 19.03
CA LYS A 674 8.16 13.24 18.05
C LYS A 674 6.90 14.03 18.37
N ASP A 675 6.57 14.18 19.65
CA ASP A 675 5.32 14.86 20.06
C ASP A 675 5.49 16.38 20.16
N PHE A 676 6.72 16.90 20.35
CA PHE A 676 6.96 18.33 20.53
C PHE A 676 7.99 18.94 19.57
N CYS A 677 8.96 18.18 19.08
CA CYS A 677 10.04 18.78 18.28
C CYS A 677 9.86 18.58 16.77
N LEU A 678 9.04 17.63 16.33
CA LEU A 678 8.86 17.33 14.91
C LEU A 678 7.47 17.74 14.44
N PRO A 679 7.34 18.58 13.41
CA PRO A 679 6.04 18.96 12.88
C PRO A 679 5.31 17.74 12.29
N ASP A 680 3.97 17.78 12.31
CA ASP A 680 3.12 16.66 11.87
C ASP A 680 3.41 16.26 10.41
N PRO A 681 3.73 14.99 10.14
CA PRO A 681 3.95 14.51 8.79
C PRO A 681 2.62 14.37 8.04
N VAL A 682 2.71 14.53 6.71
CA VAL A 682 1.61 14.24 5.78
C VAL A 682 1.17 12.78 5.94
N PHE A 683 -0.10 12.57 6.28
CA PHE A 683 -0.74 11.25 6.34
C PHE A 683 -0.60 10.50 5.01
N GLY A 684 -0.19 9.23 5.04
CA GLY A 684 -0.24 8.39 3.83
C GLY A 684 0.67 7.17 3.75
N GLN A 685 1.34 6.72 4.82
CA GLN A 685 2.20 5.55 4.73
C GLN A 685 1.49 4.24 5.10
N ALA A 686 1.83 3.18 4.38
CA ALA A 686 1.29 1.84 4.60
C ALA A 686 1.73 1.29 5.96
N SER A 687 0.76 0.79 6.73
CA SER A 687 1.03 0.08 7.98
C SER A 687 1.93 -1.14 7.75
N PRO A 688 2.81 -1.48 8.70
CA PRO A 688 3.69 -2.64 8.59
C PRO A 688 2.87 -3.94 8.60
N TRP A 689 3.41 -4.99 7.97
CA TRP A 689 2.80 -6.32 7.97
C TRP A 689 3.05 -7.11 9.25
N SER A 690 4.16 -6.82 9.91
CA SER A 690 4.52 -7.41 11.20
C SER A 690 5.42 -6.44 11.95
N THR A 691 5.32 -6.48 13.27
CA THR A 691 6.21 -5.85 14.24
C THR A 691 7.04 -6.93 14.91
N VAL A 692 8.13 -6.58 15.57
CA VAL A 692 8.86 -7.53 16.44
C VAL A 692 7.90 -8.21 17.43
N ASP A 693 6.91 -7.46 17.91
CA ASP A 693 5.89 -7.88 18.87
C ASP A 693 4.92 -8.93 18.31
N THR A 694 4.61 -8.87 17.02
CA THR A 694 3.65 -9.77 16.34
C THR A 694 4.34 -10.88 15.56
N TYR A 695 5.66 -10.86 15.45
CA TYR A 695 6.43 -11.90 14.77
C TYR A 695 6.54 -13.16 15.63
N THR A 696 5.67 -14.14 15.33
CA THR A 696 5.42 -15.34 16.14
C THR A 696 6.66 -16.16 16.47
N SER A 697 7.64 -16.24 15.56
CA SER A 697 8.82 -17.11 15.75
C SER A 697 9.79 -16.57 16.79
N ALA A 698 9.88 -15.24 16.93
CA ALA A 698 10.78 -14.60 17.90
C ALA A 698 10.06 -14.05 19.15
N ALA A 699 8.72 -13.97 19.13
CA ALA A 699 7.91 -13.42 20.24
C ALA A 699 8.18 -14.07 21.60
N ARG A 700 8.57 -15.37 21.62
CA ARG A 700 8.89 -16.11 22.86
C ARG A 700 10.19 -15.71 23.54
N TYR A 701 11.10 -15.03 22.84
CA TYR A 701 12.40 -14.60 23.38
C TYR A 701 12.38 -13.18 23.94
N ARG A 702 11.19 -12.60 24.06
CA ARG A 702 10.99 -11.20 24.35
C ARG A 702 11.00 -10.93 25.85
N ASN A 703 11.77 -9.91 26.26
CA ASN A 703 11.82 -9.45 27.65
C ASN A 703 10.85 -8.30 27.97
N ILE A 704 10.47 -7.47 26.98
CA ILE A 704 9.65 -6.25 27.17
C ILE A 704 8.48 -6.28 26.20
N THR A 705 7.24 -6.20 26.69
CA THR A 705 6.01 -6.45 25.91
C THR A 705 5.44 -5.27 25.12
N THR A 706 5.85 -4.03 25.37
CA THR A 706 5.36 -2.85 24.63
C THR A 706 6.40 -1.74 24.59
N SER A 707 6.68 -1.20 23.41
CA SER A 707 7.58 -0.06 23.21
C SER A 707 7.09 0.75 21.99
N ARG A 708 7.08 2.08 22.10
CA ARG A 708 6.64 2.97 21.01
C ARG A 708 7.62 2.91 19.83
N PHE A 709 8.90 2.92 20.15
CA PHE A 709 9.99 2.83 19.19
C PHE A 709 10.48 1.37 19.12
N SER A 710 10.16 0.69 18.03
CA SER A 710 10.55 -0.71 17.83
C SER A 710 10.97 -0.95 16.38
N MET A 711 11.10 -2.20 15.97
CA MET A 711 11.27 -2.58 14.57
C MET A 711 9.99 -3.19 14.00
N ALA A 712 9.77 -2.96 12.71
CA ALA A 712 8.67 -3.54 11.97
C ALA A 712 9.12 -3.92 10.56
N SER A 713 8.36 -4.81 9.90
CA SER A 713 8.61 -5.24 8.53
C SER A 713 7.52 -4.76 7.58
N GLY A 714 7.94 -4.03 6.55
CA GLY A 714 7.12 -3.67 5.40
C GLY A 714 6.91 -4.84 4.42
N ILE A 715 7.56 -5.99 4.64
CA ILE A 715 7.46 -7.19 3.82
C ILE A 715 6.78 -8.30 4.63
N LYS A 716 5.83 -9.01 4.02
CA LYS A 716 5.17 -10.18 4.62
C LYS A 716 6.17 -11.32 4.79
N THR A 717 6.15 -11.95 5.96
CA THR A 717 6.74 -13.27 6.18
C THR A 717 6.19 -14.28 5.16
N MET A 718 6.94 -15.32 4.84
CA MET A 718 6.49 -16.38 3.95
C MET A 718 5.24 -17.08 4.49
N LEU A 719 5.19 -17.25 5.81
CA LEU A 719 4.05 -17.82 6.54
C LEU A 719 2.75 -16.99 6.43
N GLN A 720 2.85 -15.69 6.16
CA GLN A 720 1.71 -14.79 5.92
C GLN A 720 1.29 -14.72 4.44
N THR A 721 1.95 -15.45 3.56
CA THR A 721 1.66 -15.47 2.12
C THR A 721 1.08 -16.80 1.65
N HIS A 722 0.63 -16.85 0.39
CA HIS A 722 0.11 -18.07 -0.21
C HIS A 722 1.19 -19.17 -0.37
N HIS A 723 2.47 -18.82 -0.27
CA HIS A 723 3.60 -19.75 -0.24
C HIS A 723 3.77 -20.48 1.10
N ARG A 724 2.90 -20.27 2.10
CA ARG A 724 3.02 -20.92 3.43
C ARG A 724 2.95 -22.44 3.37
N ASP A 725 2.30 -22.97 2.33
CA ASP A 725 2.13 -24.40 2.07
C ASP A 725 2.78 -24.70 0.71
N ALA A 726 3.64 -25.72 0.66
CA ALA A 726 4.30 -26.21 -0.53
C ALA A 726 3.93 -27.69 -0.77
N VAL A 727 4.19 -28.19 -1.97
CA VAL A 727 4.08 -29.63 -2.27
C VAL A 727 5.35 -30.36 -1.83
N PRO A 728 5.29 -31.67 -1.48
CA PRO A 728 6.44 -32.41 -0.95
C PRO A 728 7.65 -32.54 -1.88
N TYR A 729 7.49 -32.26 -3.17
CA TYR A 729 8.54 -32.32 -4.19
C TYR A 729 8.96 -30.93 -4.67
N ALA A 730 8.53 -29.87 -3.99
CA ALA A 730 9.07 -28.54 -4.21
C ALA A 730 10.57 -28.49 -3.85
N PRO A 731 11.34 -27.58 -4.47
CA PRO A 731 12.74 -27.36 -4.12
C PRO A 731 12.95 -27.18 -2.60
N GLU A 732 14.03 -27.74 -2.07
CA GLU A 732 14.28 -27.74 -0.62
C GLU A 732 14.40 -26.32 -0.04
N ASP A 733 14.95 -25.38 -0.81
CA ASP A 733 15.07 -23.95 -0.47
C ASP A 733 13.71 -23.22 -0.40
N GLN A 734 12.70 -23.69 -1.13
CA GLN A 734 11.32 -23.20 -1.00
C GLN A 734 10.65 -23.72 0.28
N ILE A 735 10.96 -24.94 0.71
CA ILE A 735 10.38 -25.56 1.90
C ILE A 735 11.08 -25.08 3.18
N LEU A 736 12.41 -24.91 3.11
CA LEU A 736 13.28 -24.42 4.17
C LEU A 736 13.74 -23.00 3.85
N ALA A 737 12.78 -22.08 3.85
CA ALA A 737 12.98 -20.70 3.43
C ALA A 737 13.76 -19.88 4.46
N ARG A 738 14.50 -18.89 3.97
CA ARG A 738 15.11 -17.82 4.77
C ARG A 738 14.02 -16.84 5.24
N LEU A 739 14.32 -16.06 6.28
CA LEU A 739 13.38 -15.06 6.78
C LEU A 739 13.14 -13.96 5.74
N ALA A 740 11.90 -13.83 5.27
CA ALA A 740 11.53 -12.84 4.26
C ALA A 740 11.23 -11.44 4.83
N ALA A 741 10.93 -11.35 6.12
CA ALA A 741 10.65 -10.08 6.78
C ALA A 741 11.92 -9.21 6.84
N ARG A 742 11.79 -7.95 6.46
CA ARG A 742 12.88 -6.96 6.52
C ARG A 742 12.54 -5.95 7.62
N PHE A 743 13.16 -6.15 8.78
CA PHE A 743 12.91 -5.32 9.95
C PHE A 743 13.67 -3.99 9.85
N GLU A 744 12.95 -2.89 10.04
CA GLU A 744 13.47 -1.53 10.10
C GLU A 744 12.81 -0.77 11.26
N TYR A 745 13.45 0.29 11.75
CA TYR A 745 12.92 1.07 12.88
C TYR A 745 11.63 1.81 12.54
N TYR A 746 10.66 1.68 13.44
CA TYR A 746 9.27 2.07 13.24
C TYR A 746 8.65 2.64 14.52
N ASP A 747 7.89 3.72 14.38
CA ASP A 747 7.06 4.28 15.45
C ASP A 747 5.66 3.66 15.38
N THR A 748 5.30 2.85 16.38
CA THR A 748 4.02 2.15 16.41
C THR A 748 2.84 3.06 16.75
N VAL A 749 3.08 4.21 17.38
CA VAL A 749 2.04 5.16 17.80
C VAL A 749 1.74 6.13 16.65
N SER A 750 2.78 6.72 16.06
CA SER A 750 2.63 7.63 14.91
C SER A 750 2.49 6.91 13.57
N VAL A 751 2.61 5.58 13.56
CA VAL A 751 2.46 4.72 12.37
C VAL A 751 3.42 5.12 11.24
N GLN A 752 4.69 5.42 11.58
CA GLN A 752 5.66 5.99 10.64
C GLN A 752 7.03 5.30 10.68
N TRP A 753 7.67 5.16 9.52
CA TRP A 753 9.05 4.69 9.43
C TRP A 753 10.03 5.79 9.82
N THR A 754 10.96 5.47 10.72
CA THR A 754 11.93 6.45 11.26
C THR A 754 12.91 6.94 10.20
N LYS A 755 13.19 6.13 9.17
CA LYS A 755 14.05 6.50 8.05
C LYS A 755 13.49 7.69 7.25
N ASP A 756 12.17 7.81 7.21
CA ASP A 756 11.45 8.84 6.45
C ASP A 756 11.29 10.16 7.24
N ILE A 757 11.64 10.16 8.52
CA ILE A 757 11.63 11.34 9.38
C ILE A 757 12.97 12.06 9.22
N VAL A 758 12.97 13.37 9.00
CA VAL A 758 14.19 14.19 8.94
C VAL A 758 14.51 14.70 10.35
N LEU A 759 15.34 13.98 11.10
CA LEU A 759 15.65 14.36 12.50
C LEU A 759 16.32 15.73 12.64
N SER A 760 17.01 16.22 11.61
CA SER A 760 17.62 17.54 11.61
C SER A 760 16.61 18.69 11.53
N SER A 761 15.34 18.42 11.21
CA SER A 761 14.27 19.43 11.20
C SER A 761 13.58 19.58 12.56
N ALA A 762 14.14 19.00 13.63
CA ALA A 762 13.59 19.14 14.97
C ALA A 762 13.67 20.61 15.43
N THR A 763 12.52 21.18 15.79
CA THR A 763 12.36 22.58 16.21
C THR A 763 11.20 22.71 17.20
N LEU A 764 11.31 23.64 18.15
CA LEU A 764 10.22 24.02 19.06
C LEU A 764 9.49 25.29 18.58
N GLN A 765 9.81 25.82 17.40
CA GLN A 765 9.25 27.08 16.89
C GLN A 765 7.72 27.09 16.83
N HIS A 766 7.10 25.94 16.54
CA HIS A 766 5.65 25.83 16.43
C HIS A 766 4.92 25.87 17.78
N HIS A 767 5.64 25.68 18.90
CA HIS A 767 5.08 25.76 20.25
C HIS A 767 5.52 27.03 20.99
N CYS A 768 6.79 27.41 20.85
CA CYS A 768 7.42 28.48 21.64
C CYS A 768 7.88 29.67 20.79
N GLY A 769 7.79 29.58 19.46
CA GLY A 769 8.28 30.61 18.54
C GLY A 769 7.47 31.90 18.57
N LEU A 770 7.94 32.87 17.78
CA LEU A 770 7.31 34.18 17.66
C LEU A 770 5.95 34.07 16.96
N TYR A 771 4.95 34.78 17.47
CA TYR A 771 3.73 35.00 16.72
C TYR A 771 4.00 35.85 15.47
N ILE A 772 3.68 35.33 14.30
CA ILE A 772 3.75 36.08 13.05
C ILE A 772 2.36 36.63 12.72
N PRO A 773 2.17 37.97 12.71
CA PRO A 773 0.92 38.60 12.30
C PRO A 773 0.48 38.16 10.90
N GLU A 774 -0.84 38.07 10.68
CA GLU A 774 -1.41 37.55 9.42
C GLU A 774 -0.88 38.31 8.19
N ILE A 775 -0.67 39.62 8.35
CA ILE A 775 -0.13 40.48 7.30
C ILE A 775 1.26 40.06 6.81
N LEU A 776 2.09 39.48 7.69
CA LEU A 776 3.43 39.04 7.36
C LEU A 776 3.46 37.60 6.83
N ARG A 777 2.44 36.78 7.10
CA ARG A 777 2.37 35.39 6.61
C ARG A 777 2.35 35.31 5.09
N GLN A 778 1.80 36.33 4.43
CA GLN A 778 1.74 36.45 2.96
C GLN A 778 3.12 36.57 2.30
N LEU A 779 4.16 36.96 3.06
CA LEU A 779 5.52 37.10 2.54
C LEU A 779 6.19 35.77 2.20
N HIS A 780 5.58 34.62 2.54
CA HIS A 780 6.20 33.29 2.40
C HIS A 780 7.63 33.30 2.94
N LEU A 781 7.81 33.82 4.16
CA LEU A 781 9.11 33.84 4.84
C LEU A 781 9.64 32.39 4.91
N PRO A 782 10.89 32.09 4.52
CA PRO A 782 11.41 30.71 4.42
C PRO A 782 11.24 29.82 5.66
N GLU A 783 11.08 30.42 6.85
CA GLU A 783 10.83 29.71 8.12
C GLU A 783 9.34 29.51 8.48
N TYR A 784 8.44 30.21 7.80
CA TYR A 784 6.98 30.16 8.03
C TYR A 784 6.16 29.84 6.78
N ALA A 785 6.81 29.79 5.62
CA ALA A 785 6.25 29.30 4.38
C ALA A 785 6.09 27.79 4.51
N ASP A 786 4.84 27.38 4.63
CA ASP A 786 4.45 25.98 4.51
C ASP A 786 4.92 25.08 5.67
N THR A 787 4.04 24.94 6.67
CA THR A 787 3.88 23.66 7.40
C THR A 787 3.63 22.46 6.47
N SER A 788 3.60 22.66 5.14
CA SER A 788 3.70 21.60 4.15
C SER A 788 4.67 21.92 3.00
N ARG A 789 5.98 21.76 3.24
CA ARG A 789 6.98 21.14 2.33
C ARG A 789 8.26 21.98 2.15
N TYR A 790 9.36 21.24 2.27
CA TYR A 790 10.74 21.52 1.84
C TYR A 790 11.70 22.05 2.92
N TYR A 791 12.66 21.17 3.23
CA TYR A 791 13.97 21.35 3.89
C TYR A 791 14.43 22.78 4.16
N GLN A 792 14.80 23.07 5.41
CA GLN A 792 15.94 23.94 5.73
C GLN A 792 16.72 23.48 6.98
N PRO A 793 18.02 23.84 7.08
CA PRO A 793 18.96 23.38 8.10
C PRO A 793 18.81 24.15 9.42
N GLN A 794 19.33 23.53 10.49
CA GLN A 794 19.53 24.15 11.79
C GLN A 794 20.33 25.46 11.66
N GLY A 795 19.82 26.50 12.31
CA GLY A 795 20.53 27.75 12.57
C GLY A 795 20.24 28.85 11.57
N LEU A 796 19.05 29.42 11.59
CA LEU A 796 18.85 30.81 11.20
C LEU A 796 17.68 31.35 12.03
N ASP A 797 17.94 32.43 12.76
CA ASP A 797 16.93 33.46 12.98
C ASP A 797 16.32 33.79 11.60
N VAL A 798 15.00 33.99 11.50
CA VAL A 798 14.47 34.93 10.49
C VAL A 798 15.18 36.26 10.73
N GLN A 799 16.31 36.49 10.04
CA GLN A 799 16.96 37.80 10.02
C GLN A 799 16.55 38.42 8.70
N LEU A 800 15.37 39.04 8.68
CA LEU A 800 15.03 39.92 7.57
C LEU A 800 16.09 41.02 7.53
N THR A 801 16.89 41.04 6.46
CA THR A 801 17.89 42.09 6.29
C THR A 801 17.20 43.39 5.90
N SER A 802 17.86 44.52 6.09
CA SER A 802 17.34 45.81 5.63
C SER A 802 17.01 45.78 4.13
N TYR A 803 17.77 45.03 3.31
CA TYR A 803 17.49 44.83 1.89
C TYR A 803 16.21 44.02 1.64
N ASP A 804 15.96 42.95 2.40
CA ASP A 804 14.74 42.15 2.29
C ASP A 804 13.51 42.99 2.59
N ILE A 805 13.58 43.82 3.63
CA ILE A 805 12.49 44.71 4.03
C ILE A 805 12.19 45.73 2.93
N GLN A 806 13.21 46.29 2.29
CA GLN A 806 13.02 47.18 1.13
C GLN A 806 12.43 46.42 -0.07
N ALA A 807 12.92 45.22 -0.36
CA ALA A 807 12.45 44.38 -1.46
C ALA A 807 11.00 43.89 -1.26
N ASN A 808 10.54 43.78 -0.03
CA ASN A 808 9.18 43.36 0.31
C ASN A 808 8.14 44.49 0.23
N ARG A 809 8.54 45.77 0.16
CA ARG A 809 7.60 46.91 0.08
C ARG A 809 6.53 46.76 -1.01
N PRO A 810 6.82 46.29 -2.24
CA PRO A 810 5.79 46.08 -3.27
C PRO A 810 4.78 44.97 -2.94
N LYS A 811 5.08 44.11 -1.97
CA LYS A 811 4.20 43.03 -1.49
C LYS A 811 3.30 43.46 -0.32
N CYS A 812 3.35 44.73 0.09
CA CYS A 812 2.52 45.27 1.15
C CYS A 812 1.03 45.16 0.76
N PRO A 813 0.15 44.58 1.60
CA PRO A 813 -1.28 44.54 1.33
C PRO A 813 -1.91 45.93 1.28
N ASP A 814 -2.89 46.14 0.40
CA ASP A 814 -3.53 47.45 0.17
C ASP A 814 -4.20 48.06 1.42
N ARG A 815 -4.52 47.24 2.43
CA ARG A 815 -5.22 47.66 3.65
C ARG A 815 -4.29 48.17 4.74
N VAL A 816 -2.97 48.12 4.56
CA VAL A 816 -2.02 48.50 5.61
C VAL A 816 -0.98 49.48 5.07
N PRO A 817 -0.63 50.54 5.84
CA PRO A 817 0.40 51.47 5.45
C PRO A 817 1.77 50.80 5.30
N VAL A 818 2.52 51.21 4.26
CA VAL A 818 3.86 50.66 3.97
C VAL A 818 4.84 50.85 5.13
N HIS A 819 4.70 51.92 5.91
CA HIS A 819 5.54 52.18 7.09
C HIS A 819 5.25 51.20 8.23
N GLU A 820 3.98 50.85 8.47
CA GLU A 820 3.56 49.85 9.46
C GLU A 820 4.04 48.45 9.02
N PHE A 821 3.84 48.10 7.76
CA PHE A 821 4.34 46.84 7.19
C PHE A 821 5.87 46.72 7.26
N SER A 822 6.59 47.82 7.04
CA SER A 822 8.06 47.86 7.17
C SER A 822 8.51 47.82 8.64
N ALA A 823 7.74 48.40 9.57
CA ALA A 823 8.00 48.35 11.00
C ALA A 823 7.86 46.95 11.58
N LEU A 824 6.76 46.27 11.24
CA LEU A 824 6.51 44.88 11.65
C LEU A 824 7.62 43.93 11.15
N GLN A 825 8.11 44.12 9.94
CA GLN A 825 9.26 43.33 9.43
C GLN A 825 10.57 43.66 10.15
N ARG A 826 10.80 44.92 10.55
CA ARG A 826 12.00 45.31 11.30
C ARG A 826 12.06 44.68 12.69
N LEU A 827 10.91 44.38 13.31
CA LEU A 827 10.86 43.62 14.56
C LEU A 827 11.37 42.18 14.42
N LEU A 828 11.30 41.63 13.20
CA LEU A 828 11.85 40.33 12.82
C LEU A 828 13.24 40.46 12.17
N ALA A 829 13.97 41.55 12.44
CA ALA A 829 15.35 41.71 11.99
C ALA A 829 16.33 41.00 12.95
N SER A 830 17.63 41.15 12.66
CA SER A 830 18.70 40.44 13.36
C SER A 830 18.60 40.45 14.90
N SER A 831 19.08 39.36 15.51
CA SER A 831 19.18 39.16 16.96
C SER A 831 19.77 40.34 17.74
N GLN A 832 20.78 40.98 17.18
CA GLN A 832 21.49 42.11 17.78
C GLN A 832 20.73 43.44 17.65
N SER A 833 19.64 43.50 16.88
CA SER A 833 18.89 44.75 16.64
C SER A 833 17.54 44.81 17.34
N ARG A 834 17.11 43.75 18.04
CA ARG A 834 15.76 43.65 18.62
C ARG A 834 15.42 44.81 19.55
N TRP A 835 16.20 45.02 20.60
CA TRP A 835 15.96 46.10 21.57
C TRP A 835 16.09 47.51 20.98
N PRO A 836 17.13 47.84 20.17
CA PRO A 836 17.19 49.11 19.47
C PRO A 836 15.97 49.36 18.57
N VAL A 837 15.51 48.35 17.82
CA VAL A 837 14.31 48.49 16.97
C VAL A 837 13.08 48.72 17.84
N VAL A 838 12.90 47.97 18.94
CA VAL A 838 11.79 48.19 19.87
C VAL A 838 11.81 49.61 20.44
N LEU A 839 12.98 50.12 20.86
CA LEU A 839 13.14 51.49 21.34
C LEU A 839 12.71 52.52 20.28
N VAL A 840 13.20 52.37 19.04
CA VAL A 840 12.89 53.27 17.93
C VAL A 840 11.39 53.22 17.59
N GLU A 841 10.80 52.03 17.51
CA GLU A 841 9.39 51.89 17.18
C GLU A 841 8.49 52.42 18.31
N LEU A 842 8.89 52.23 19.57
CA LEU A 842 8.22 52.84 20.72
C LEU A 842 8.27 54.37 20.68
N GLY A 843 9.32 54.99 20.15
CA GLY A 843 9.38 56.45 19.96
C GLY A 843 8.66 56.94 18.69
N SER A 844 8.35 56.05 17.76
CA SER A 844 7.74 56.37 16.47
C SER A 844 6.20 56.29 16.47
N ALA A 845 5.56 56.71 15.38
CA ALA A 845 4.13 56.47 15.12
C ALA A 845 3.90 55.40 14.03
N ASN A 846 4.89 54.53 13.78
CA ASN A 846 4.83 53.58 12.67
C ASN A 846 4.03 52.30 13.00
N LEU A 847 4.00 51.90 14.27
CA LEU A 847 3.28 50.70 14.72
C LEU A 847 1.93 51.08 15.32
N ASN A 848 0.90 50.31 14.99
CA ASN A 848 -0.41 50.43 15.61
C ASN A 848 -0.42 49.73 16.98
N LEU A 849 -0.13 50.48 18.05
CA LEU A 849 -0.13 49.96 19.43
C LEU A 849 -1.55 49.68 19.99
N SER A 850 -2.60 49.94 19.21
CA SER A 850 -3.96 49.51 19.53
C SER A 850 -4.29 48.12 18.96
N ASP A 851 -3.42 47.54 18.12
CA ASP A 851 -3.62 46.22 17.53
C ASP A 851 -3.00 45.10 18.39
N ALA A 852 -3.81 44.09 18.70
CA ALA A 852 -3.42 42.98 19.55
C ALA A 852 -2.35 42.07 18.91
N GLU A 853 -2.35 41.93 17.57
CA GLU A 853 -1.31 41.13 16.88
C GLU A 853 0.06 41.80 16.98
N THR A 854 0.10 43.12 16.83
CA THR A 854 1.31 43.94 16.97
C THR A 854 1.87 43.88 18.40
N ILE A 855 1.02 44.01 19.43
CA ILE A 855 1.45 43.89 20.83
C ILE A 855 1.97 42.48 21.15
N ARG A 856 1.32 41.45 20.59
CA ARG A 856 1.76 40.06 20.76
C ARG A 856 3.16 39.85 20.17
N LEU A 857 3.39 40.26 18.92
CA LEU A 857 4.71 40.18 18.29
C LEU A 857 5.79 40.93 19.11
N LEU A 858 5.51 42.16 19.53
CA LEU A 858 6.42 42.95 20.35
C LEU A 858 6.74 42.27 21.69
N THR A 859 5.75 41.66 22.33
CA THR A 859 5.97 40.88 23.54
C THR A 859 6.87 39.68 23.25
N ASP A 860 6.51 38.84 22.28
CA ASP A 860 7.25 37.62 21.97
C ASP A 860 8.72 37.91 21.62
N VAL A 861 8.99 39.00 20.89
CA VAL A 861 10.36 39.44 20.53
C VAL A 861 11.21 39.78 21.76
N VAL A 862 10.60 40.36 22.79
CA VAL A 862 11.25 40.85 24.02
C VAL A 862 11.34 39.76 25.09
N TYR A 863 10.50 38.73 25.02
CA TYR A 863 10.51 37.59 25.95
C TYR A 863 11.28 36.37 25.42
N GLN A 864 11.44 36.22 24.10
CA GLN A 864 12.25 35.14 23.55
C GLN A 864 13.71 35.26 24.00
N ASP A 865 14.25 34.18 24.54
CA ASP A 865 15.54 34.23 25.24
C ASP A 865 16.75 34.17 24.29
N GLY A 866 16.63 33.57 23.10
CA GLY A 866 17.64 33.57 22.03
C GLY A 866 18.85 32.64 22.21
N PRO A 867 19.89 32.77 21.37
CA PRO A 867 21.13 32.01 21.53
C PRO A 867 22.00 32.52 22.69
N SER A 868 22.88 31.64 23.19
CA SER A 868 23.90 31.97 24.20
C SER A 868 25.32 32.01 23.59
N THR A 869 25.51 32.68 22.44
CA THR A 869 26.85 32.74 21.82
C THR A 869 27.79 33.69 22.56
N SER A 870 27.24 34.71 23.22
CA SER A 870 27.97 35.60 24.12
C SER A 870 28.09 35.01 25.53
N ASP A 871 29.20 35.31 26.22
CA ASP A 871 29.41 34.98 27.64
C ASP A 871 28.47 35.75 28.59
N SER A 872 27.65 36.66 28.05
CA SER A 872 26.71 37.48 28.82
C SER A 872 25.66 36.63 29.53
N GLN A 873 25.36 36.95 30.80
CA GLN A 873 24.26 36.32 31.55
C GLN A 873 22.89 36.58 30.91
N LEU A 874 22.72 37.72 30.23
CA LEU A 874 21.47 38.12 29.60
C LEU A 874 21.23 37.53 28.20
N ARG A 875 22.20 36.77 27.66
CA ARG A 875 22.10 36.12 26.33
C ARG A 875 22.07 37.14 25.18
N ASP A 876 22.18 36.65 23.96
CA ASP A 876 22.49 37.51 22.80
C ASP A 876 21.37 38.52 22.50
N TYR A 877 20.12 38.14 22.74
CA TYR A 877 18.97 39.00 22.46
C TYR A 877 18.78 40.10 23.50
N HIS A 878 19.33 39.98 24.72
CA HIS A 878 19.14 40.97 25.79
C HIS A 878 20.44 41.66 26.24
N VAL A 879 21.57 41.44 25.56
CA VAL A 879 22.86 42.09 25.83
C VAL A 879 22.76 43.62 25.89
N PHE A 880 21.87 44.25 25.10
CA PHE A 880 21.67 45.70 25.12
C PHE A 880 21.14 46.24 26.45
N CYS A 881 20.47 45.41 27.25
CA CYS A 881 20.01 45.81 28.59
C CYS A 881 21.17 45.98 29.58
N CYS A 882 22.40 45.57 29.24
CA CYS A 882 23.59 45.87 30.03
C CYS A 882 24.05 47.34 29.87
N ASP A 883 23.66 48.02 28.77
CA ASP A 883 24.05 49.40 28.51
C ASP A 883 23.13 50.36 29.25
N LYS A 884 23.68 51.05 30.26
CA LYS A 884 22.97 52.04 31.06
C LYS A 884 22.37 53.17 30.21
N GLY A 885 23.08 53.64 29.19
CA GLY A 885 22.58 54.71 28.33
C GLY A 885 21.34 54.28 27.53
N PHE A 886 21.33 53.02 27.07
CA PHE A 886 20.15 52.44 26.44
C PHE A 886 18.99 52.31 27.42
N VAL A 887 19.23 51.78 28.63
CA VAL A 887 18.21 51.59 29.67
C VAL A 887 17.56 52.91 30.06
N ASP A 888 18.35 53.97 30.29
CA ASP A 888 17.84 55.30 30.65
C ASP A 888 16.92 55.85 29.55
N GLN A 889 17.33 55.73 28.28
CA GLN A 889 16.51 56.12 27.13
C GLN A 889 15.23 55.28 26.99
N PHE A 890 15.31 53.98 27.24
CA PHE A 890 14.16 53.09 27.18
C PHE A 890 13.12 53.43 28.26
N VAL A 891 13.56 53.68 29.49
CA VAL A 891 12.71 54.12 30.60
C VAL A 891 12.07 55.48 30.29
N GLN A 892 12.82 56.41 29.70
CA GLN A 892 12.27 57.69 29.26
C GLN A 892 11.15 57.51 28.21
N GLN A 893 11.34 56.62 27.23
CA GLN A 893 10.31 56.32 26.22
C GLN A 893 9.07 55.65 26.83
N LEU A 894 9.25 54.69 27.75
CA LEU A 894 8.13 54.07 28.47
C LEU A 894 7.33 55.10 29.27
N SER A 895 8.02 56.03 29.95
CA SER A 895 7.39 57.10 30.72
C SER A 895 6.59 58.05 29.82
N THR A 896 7.18 58.43 28.68
CA THR A 896 6.51 59.26 27.66
C THR A 896 5.25 58.58 27.12
N ARG A 897 5.28 57.27 26.88
CA ARG A 897 4.12 56.50 26.44
C ARG A 897 3.06 56.39 27.52
N LEU A 898 3.46 56.17 28.77
CA LEU A 898 2.54 56.13 29.90
C LEU A 898 1.80 57.46 30.05
N ASP A 899 2.50 58.60 29.96
CA ASP A 899 1.88 59.92 30.02
C ASP A 899 0.92 60.19 28.85
N GLY A 900 1.23 59.67 27.65
CA GLY A 900 0.31 59.69 26.52
C GLY A 900 -1.00 58.94 26.79
N ILE A 901 -0.90 57.71 27.31
CA ILE A 901 -2.07 56.86 27.63
C ILE A 901 -2.94 57.50 28.73
N ARG A 902 -2.36 58.25 29.68
CA ARG A 902 -3.14 58.97 30.72
C ARG A 902 -4.18 59.92 30.13
N THR A 903 -3.95 60.42 28.92
CA THR A 903 -4.89 61.29 28.21
C THR A 903 -5.90 60.51 27.34
N ASN A 904 -5.63 59.24 27.05
CA ASN A 904 -6.45 58.37 26.19
C ASN A 904 -6.68 56.98 26.83
N TRP A 905 -7.69 56.91 27.71
CA TRP A 905 -8.06 55.71 28.48
C TRP A 905 -8.52 54.50 27.63
N GLY A 906 -8.70 54.68 26.31
CA GLY A 906 -9.08 53.61 25.39
C GLY A 906 -7.92 52.70 24.95
N GLU A 907 -6.67 53.07 25.23
CA GLU A 907 -5.47 52.34 24.75
C GLU A 907 -5.05 51.20 25.68
N LEU A 908 -5.94 50.22 25.88
CA LEU A 908 -5.70 49.07 26.78
C LEU A 908 -4.48 48.23 26.36
N HIS A 909 -4.32 48.00 25.06
CA HIS A 909 -3.20 47.23 24.50
C HIS A 909 -1.85 47.94 24.63
N ALA A 910 -1.82 49.26 24.51
CA ALA A 910 -0.61 50.05 24.72
C ALA A 910 -0.20 50.05 26.20
N MET A 911 -1.17 50.14 27.13
CA MET A 911 -0.90 50.01 28.57
C MET A 911 -0.34 48.61 28.90
N GLU A 912 -0.93 47.56 28.35
CA GLU A 912 -0.46 46.19 28.50
C GLU A 912 1.00 46.04 28.02
N LEU A 913 1.33 46.60 26.86
CA LEU A 913 2.70 46.60 26.35
C LEU A 913 3.67 47.30 27.30
N VAL A 914 3.33 48.51 27.76
CA VAL A 914 4.18 49.28 28.68
C VAL A 914 4.45 48.50 29.96
N ILE A 915 3.43 47.85 30.54
CA ILE A 915 3.58 47.00 31.72
C ILE A 915 4.50 45.81 31.42
N ARG A 916 4.27 45.08 30.31
CA ARG A 916 5.07 43.91 29.95
C ARG A 916 6.54 44.25 29.72
N LEU A 917 6.81 45.37 29.05
CA LEU A 917 8.17 45.86 28.79
C LEU A 917 8.85 46.33 30.07
N ALA A 918 8.15 47.06 30.95
CA ALA A 918 8.68 47.49 32.23
C ALA A 918 9.01 46.29 33.13
N CYS A 919 8.12 45.30 33.22
CA CYS A 919 8.35 44.07 33.98
C CYS A 919 9.54 43.26 33.42
N ARG A 920 9.64 43.12 32.10
CA ARG A 920 10.78 42.41 31.47
C ARG A 920 12.08 43.15 31.74
N LEU A 921 12.11 44.47 31.56
CA LEU A 921 13.29 45.28 31.84
C LEU A 921 13.72 45.16 33.31
N HIS A 922 12.77 45.25 34.25
CA HIS A 922 13.06 45.07 35.68
C HIS A 922 13.70 43.70 35.96
N THR A 923 13.13 42.62 35.39
CA THR A 923 13.63 41.25 35.56
C THR A 923 15.05 41.06 35.00
N LEU A 924 15.40 41.78 33.93
CA LEU A 924 16.73 41.74 33.32
C LEU A 924 17.76 42.60 34.09
N LEU A 925 17.31 43.57 34.88
CA LEU A 925 18.16 44.51 35.63
C LEU A 925 18.41 44.10 37.09
N GLU A 926 17.67 43.15 37.65
CA GLU A 926 17.85 42.66 39.05
C GLU A 926 19.29 42.20 39.36
N THR A 927 20.13 41.95 38.37
CA THR A 927 21.55 41.59 38.53
C THR A 927 22.54 42.76 38.57
N GLN A 928 22.14 44.01 38.31
CA GLN A 928 23.08 45.14 38.44
C GLN A 928 23.24 45.66 39.88
N GLY A 929 22.52 45.08 40.85
CA GLY A 929 22.56 45.49 42.26
C GLY A 929 23.69 44.85 43.11
N ASP A 930 24.34 43.79 42.64
CA ASP A 930 25.35 43.02 43.39
C ASP A 930 26.71 42.91 42.66
N LEU A 931 27.20 44.03 42.09
CA LEU A 931 28.58 44.17 41.59
C LEU A 931 29.30 45.33 42.28
#